data_AF-A0A2E9RX91-F1
#
_entry.id   AF-A0A2E9RX91-F1
#
_cell.length_a   1.000
_cell.length_b   1.000
_cell.length_c   1.000
_cell.angle_alpha   90.00
_cell.angle_beta   90.00
_cell.angle_gamma   90.00
#
_symmetry.space_group_name_H-M   'P 1'
#
loop_
_entity.id
_entity.type
_entity.pdbx_description
1 polymer ?
#
loop_
_entity_poly.entity_id
_entity_poly.type
_entity_poly.pdbx_seq_one_letter_code
_entity_poly.pdbx_strand_id
1 'polypeptide(L)'
;MAMKIKTNHPLAVAFYFLLGFIFTISLAADEVAQVSGAASLSVSAGTVATPSYKVASIGVSGDPFYEGAVASVSGNVLTFETTTDSDGLTINPFVPNALAAGVAHLKAAIGGGAVTGITDEAGTPISGTNSESSGLDNSNPPTITIGDPDSGDDAATASATVAGGKITGITISNAGSGYTTVPEVTVDCGPYLIRVTESGSDYEGRSFLISSNTATTVTVSNPNSETISSIFETDFEIEIIRASTLGETFGTETPLVASGSAYTGDLIYLWDMSSGFYYPYYHFTGSGRKPKGWYNKLSRGKTPLNDTVVWPDEGFIIARRTNSPLNLASDGAVLSTDQKMQLPAAGKQFVMNNPFGTDILFAELISPRSIGTGNDKFKPSADASGDTGDNVFLLEGATWKKYWYKAGVNVGITRVATASAKAPAGGTMSTGDVSLATGSVTNIQTCNANGSVVYSEANASDYSKVTIGGTVPAAGFTITFHDVRGRRINEDGSMELNIDRDEVSAGNGLKVRQHNKSYKIEASGSGFVVIKKRRSFNFDSSSGTPTWSTGQGGAGYSSTAQVYFIGGGGSGGKGTATIAGGKVSGITVTAPGSGYTYAPQVVFGGGGWRKEAAGDVSKDGDLIGSDSGVLIVRYSAGNGVLTYLDAKNPIK
;
A
#
# COMPACT_ATOMS: atom_id res chain seq x y z
N MET A 1 -0.92 2.36 -6.60
CA MET A 1 -1.55 1.42 -7.56
C MET A 1 -0.47 0.51 -8.09
N ALA A 2 -0.44 -0.73 -7.59
CA ALA A 2 0.48 -1.76 -8.03
C ALA A 2 0.05 -2.25 -9.43
N MET A 3 0.90 -2.05 -10.44
CA MET A 3 0.60 -2.38 -11.84
C MET A 3 1.36 -3.64 -12.26
N LYS A 4 0.65 -4.66 -12.77
CA LYS A 4 1.24 -5.80 -13.49
C LYS A 4 1.29 -5.47 -14.97
N ILE A 5 2.47 -5.17 -15.51
CA ILE A 5 2.64 -4.85 -16.94
C ILE A 5 2.85 -6.15 -17.71
N LYS A 6 1.94 -6.48 -18.64
CA LYS A 6 2.13 -7.64 -19.53
C LYS A 6 3.03 -7.27 -20.71
N THR A 7 3.99 -8.14 -21.04
CA THR A 7 4.66 -8.18 -22.33
C THR A 7 3.63 -8.60 -23.40
N ASN A 8 3.33 -7.70 -24.34
CA ASN A 8 2.38 -8.00 -25.41
C ASN A 8 2.96 -9.05 -26.37
N HIS A 9 2.38 -10.25 -26.37
CA HIS A 9 2.34 -11.11 -27.57
C HIS A 9 1.07 -10.78 -28.40
N PRO A 10 1.12 -10.91 -29.73
CA PRO A 10 0.15 -10.27 -30.61
C PRO A 10 -1.16 -11.04 -30.66
N LEU A 11 -2.16 -10.62 -29.87
CA LEU A 11 -3.55 -11.00 -30.10
C LEU A 11 -4.45 -9.78 -29.92
N ALA A 12 -4.52 -8.97 -30.97
CA ALA A 12 -5.62 -8.04 -31.15
C ALA A 12 -6.80 -8.80 -31.74
N VAL A 13 -7.80 -9.12 -30.92
CA VAL A 13 -9.17 -9.33 -31.42
C VAL A 13 -10.06 -8.38 -30.64
N ALA A 14 -10.34 -7.23 -31.24
CA ALA A 14 -11.29 -6.26 -30.74
C ALA A 14 -12.70 -6.87 -30.84
N PHE A 15 -13.34 -7.14 -29.69
CA PHE A 15 -14.78 -7.37 -29.63
C PHE A 15 -15.47 -6.06 -29.23
N TYR A 16 -16.18 -5.46 -30.18
CA TYR A 16 -17.20 -4.46 -29.89
C TYR A 16 -18.42 -5.17 -29.29
N PHE A 17 -18.84 -4.79 -28.08
CA PHE A 17 -20.21 -5.08 -27.62
C PHE A 17 -20.83 -3.82 -27.00
N LEU A 18 -22.01 -3.49 -27.53
CA LEU A 18 -22.84 -2.34 -27.23
C LEU A 18 -23.94 -2.75 -26.22
N LEU A 19 -24.10 -1.91 -25.19
CA LEU A 19 -25.24 -1.72 -24.27
C LEU A 19 -25.84 -2.90 -23.47
N GLY A 20 -25.75 -2.76 -22.14
CA GLY A 20 -26.92 -2.47 -21.28
C GLY A 20 -27.69 -3.66 -20.71
N PHE A 21 -27.48 -3.97 -19.43
CA PHE A 21 -28.53 -4.31 -18.43
C PHE A 21 -27.84 -4.48 -17.06
N ILE A 22 -28.17 -3.61 -16.10
CA ILE A 22 -27.74 -3.73 -14.69
C ILE A 22 -28.72 -4.67 -14.00
N PHE A 23 -28.30 -5.90 -13.68
CA PHE A 23 -28.97 -6.74 -12.69
C PHE A 23 -28.26 -6.58 -11.34
N THR A 24 -29.00 -6.10 -10.34
CA THR A 24 -28.56 -6.07 -8.95
C THR A 24 -28.62 -7.47 -8.35
N ILE A 25 -27.45 -8.07 -8.06
CA ILE A 25 -27.36 -9.27 -7.22
C ILE A 25 -26.85 -8.82 -5.85
N SER A 26 -27.68 -9.01 -4.84
CA SER A 26 -27.36 -8.83 -3.43
C SER A 26 -26.78 -10.14 -2.89
N LEU A 27 -25.49 -10.17 -2.56
CA LEU A 27 -24.87 -11.23 -1.78
C LEU A 27 -24.36 -10.65 -0.47
N ALA A 28 -24.68 -11.33 0.63
CA ALA A 28 -24.30 -10.98 1.98
C ALA A 28 -23.09 -11.81 2.43
N ALA A 29 -22.18 -11.12 3.12
CA ALA A 29 -21.10 -11.58 4.00
C ALA A 29 -19.88 -12.32 3.41
N ASP A 30 -18.72 -11.84 3.87
CA ASP A 30 -17.40 -12.50 3.98
C ASP A 30 -16.83 -13.19 2.75
N GLU A 31 -16.42 -12.36 1.80
CA GLU A 31 -15.14 -12.47 1.09
C GLU A 31 -14.93 -11.13 0.40
N VAL A 32 -13.93 -10.34 0.82
CA VAL A 32 -13.55 -9.15 0.05
C VAL A 32 -12.84 -9.66 -1.19
N ALA A 33 -13.61 -10.00 -2.21
CA ALA A 33 -13.08 -10.16 -3.56
C ALA A 33 -12.26 -8.90 -3.87
N GLN A 34 -10.96 -9.09 -4.13
CA GLN A 34 -10.11 -8.03 -4.64
C GLN A 34 -10.82 -7.44 -5.86
N VAL A 35 -11.16 -6.15 -5.80
CA VAL A 35 -11.65 -5.43 -6.96
C VAL A 35 -10.45 -5.28 -7.91
N SER A 36 -10.26 -6.26 -8.80
CA SER A 36 -9.38 -6.11 -9.96
C SER A 36 -10.12 -5.26 -10.98
N GLY A 37 -9.57 -4.07 -11.25
CA GLY A 37 -9.95 -3.24 -12.37
C GLY A 37 -8.79 -3.19 -13.35
N ALA A 38 -9.07 -3.37 -14.64
CA ALA A 38 -8.08 -3.10 -15.68
C ALA A 38 -7.78 -1.59 -15.69
N ALA A 39 -6.63 -1.18 -15.17
CA ALA A 39 -6.18 0.20 -15.28
C ALA A 39 -5.16 0.33 -16.40
N SER A 40 -5.22 1.42 -17.15
CA SER A 40 -4.23 1.74 -18.16
C SER A 40 -3.38 2.92 -17.69
N LEU A 41 -2.06 2.75 -17.75
CA LEU A 41 -1.12 3.82 -17.56
C LEU A 41 -0.82 4.44 -18.93
N SER A 42 -1.33 5.63 -19.17
CA SER A 42 -1.02 6.38 -20.39
C SER A 42 0.01 7.47 -20.11
N VAL A 43 0.97 7.59 -21.02
CA VAL A 43 1.94 8.69 -21.08
C VAL A 43 1.75 9.38 -22.42
N SER A 44 1.45 10.67 -22.37
CA SER A 44 1.29 11.49 -23.58
C SER A 44 2.55 11.46 -24.44
N ALA A 45 2.37 11.70 -25.74
CA ALA A 45 3.50 11.93 -26.64
C ALA A 45 4.39 13.06 -26.12
N GLY A 46 5.69 12.98 -26.35
CA GLY A 46 6.66 13.99 -25.97
C GLY A 46 7.75 14.13 -27.03
N THR A 47 8.79 14.89 -26.74
CA THR A 47 9.98 14.99 -27.59
C THR A 47 11.24 14.89 -26.74
N VAL A 48 12.41 14.79 -27.37
CA VAL A 48 13.69 14.85 -26.64
C VAL A 48 13.88 16.19 -25.91
N ALA A 49 13.43 17.30 -26.51
CA ALA A 49 13.55 18.64 -25.94
C ALA A 49 12.49 18.91 -24.86
N THR A 50 11.29 18.36 -25.04
CA THR A 50 10.15 18.49 -24.14
C THR A 50 9.54 17.11 -23.86
N PRO A 51 10.16 16.31 -22.97
CA PRO A 51 9.63 15.00 -22.62
C PRO A 51 8.30 15.11 -21.89
N SER A 52 7.43 14.14 -22.12
CA SER A 52 6.22 13.93 -21.31
C SER A 52 6.55 12.96 -20.18
N TYR A 53 6.17 13.31 -18.95
CA TYR A 53 6.51 12.52 -17.78
C TYR A 53 5.30 11.80 -17.20
N LYS A 54 5.53 10.65 -16.59
CA LYS A 54 4.56 9.96 -15.76
C LYS A 54 5.26 9.25 -14.62
N VAL A 55 4.69 9.31 -13.42
CA VAL A 55 5.13 8.49 -12.30
C VAL A 55 4.26 7.26 -12.22
N ALA A 56 4.89 6.11 -12.00
CA ALA A 56 4.21 4.85 -11.79
C ALA A 56 4.94 4.05 -10.71
N SER A 57 4.26 3.04 -10.19
CA SER A 57 4.80 2.05 -9.27
C SER A 57 4.45 0.67 -9.82
N ILE A 58 5.27 -0.33 -9.55
CA ILE A 58 4.93 -1.71 -9.88
C ILE A 58 4.44 -2.44 -8.63
N GLY A 59 3.57 -3.42 -8.82
CA GLY A 59 3.23 -4.34 -7.74
C GLY A 59 4.33 -5.36 -7.51
N VAL A 60 4.26 -6.04 -6.37
CA VAL A 60 4.93 -7.33 -6.18
C VAL A 60 4.24 -8.36 -7.07
N SER A 61 5.02 -9.10 -7.87
CA SER A 61 4.51 -10.05 -8.85
C SER A 61 4.71 -11.49 -8.37
N GLY A 62 3.62 -12.26 -8.36
CA GLY A 62 3.64 -13.70 -8.10
C GLY A 62 3.38 -14.06 -6.64
N ASP A 63 3.23 -15.37 -6.41
CA ASP A 63 3.19 -15.93 -5.07
C ASP A 63 4.57 -15.79 -4.42
N PRO A 64 4.63 -15.60 -3.10
CA PRO A 64 5.90 -15.53 -2.40
C PRO A 64 6.68 -16.84 -2.59
N PHE A 65 7.97 -16.69 -2.86
CA PHE A 65 8.90 -17.82 -2.98
C PHE A 65 9.08 -18.52 -1.63
N TYR A 66 8.99 -17.76 -0.54
CA TYR A 66 9.03 -18.30 0.82
C TYR A 66 8.13 -17.46 1.73
N GLU A 67 7.37 -18.13 2.59
CA GLU A 67 6.68 -17.53 3.72
C GLU A 67 7.09 -18.29 4.98
N GLY A 68 7.36 -17.56 6.06
CA GLY A 68 7.69 -18.18 7.34
C GLY A 68 8.27 -17.19 8.34
N ALA A 69 8.66 -17.72 9.50
CA ALA A 69 9.18 -16.93 10.59
C ALA A 69 10.72 -16.81 10.54
N VAL A 70 11.23 -15.69 11.04
CA VAL A 70 12.67 -15.46 11.24
C VAL A 70 13.13 -16.18 12.51
N ALA A 71 14.12 -17.08 12.41
CA ALA A 71 14.63 -17.81 13.57
C ALA A 71 15.56 -16.95 14.43
N SER A 72 16.46 -16.21 13.80
CA SER A 72 17.35 -15.26 14.49
C SER A 72 17.89 -14.19 13.55
N VAL A 73 18.31 -13.07 14.14
CA VAL A 73 18.91 -11.94 13.41
C VAL A 73 20.24 -11.57 14.05
N SER A 74 21.29 -11.45 13.23
CA SER A 74 22.62 -11.02 13.65
C SER A 74 23.21 -10.06 12.62
N GLY A 75 23.33 -8.79 12.98
CA GLY A 75 23.72 -7.74 12.03
C GLY A 75 22.70 -7.65 10.90
N ASN A 76 23.16 -7.79 9.65
CA ASN A 76 22.29 -7.79 8.46
C ASN A 76 21.89 -9.21 8.01
N VAL A 77 22.17 -10.24 8.81
CA VAL A 77 21.93 -11.65 8.46
C VAL A 77 20.72 -12.16 9.23
N LEU A 78 19.74 -12.69 8.49
CA LEU A 78 18.58 -13.40 9.03
C LEU A 78 18.78 -14.89 8.82
N THR A 79 18.44 -15.68 9.83
CA THR A 79 18.54 -17.15 9.81
C THR A 79 17.14 -17.75 9.82
N PHE A 80 16.96 -18.84 9.08
CA PHE A 80 15.71 -19.57 8.94
C PHE A 80 15.91 -21.02 9.32
N GLU A 81 14.86 -21.63 9.88
CA GLU A 81 14.85 -23.03 10.25
C GLU A 81 14.80 -23.94 9.01
N THR A 82 15.34 -25.14 9.15
CA THR A 82 15.20 -26.21 8.15
C THR A 82 14.04 -27.12 8.49
N THR A 83 13.39 -27.69 7.49
CA THR A 83 12.37 -28.73 7.69
C THR A 83 12.96 -30.11 7.40
N THR A 84 12.14 -31.16 7.54
CA THR A 84 12.54 -32.53 7.22
C THR A 84 11.43 -33.18 6.41
N ASP A 85 11.80 -33.92 5.37
CA ASP A 85 10.83 -34.67 4.56
C ASP A 85 10.38 -35.97 5.24
N SER A 86 9.50 -36.72 4.56
CA SER A 86 9.00 -38.02 5.03
C SER A 86 10.08 -39.09 5.16
N ASP A 87 11.24 -38.90 4.53
CA ASP A 87 12.36 -39.82 4.53
C ASP A 87 13.45 -39.43 5.56
N GLY A 88 13.23 -38.35 6.31
CA GLY A 88 14.14 -37.88 7.34
C GLY A 88 15.28 -37.00 6.81
N LEU A 89 15.21 -36.55 5.55
CA LEU A 89 16.20 -35.68 4.94
C LEU A 89 15.90 -34.22 5.27
N THR A 90 16.95 -33.47 5.63
CA THR A 90 16.85 -32.03 5.88
C THR A 90 16.52 -31.30 4.58
N ILE A 91 15.41 -30.57 4.57
CA ILE A 91 15.04 -29.64 3.51
C ILE A 91 15.49 -28.25 3.93
N ASN A 92 16.43 -27.69 3.16
CA ASN A 92 16.83 -26.30 3.32
C ASN A 92 15.81 -25.38 2.63
N PRO A 93 15.51 -24.20 3.19
CA PRO A 93 14.57 -23.28 2.58
C PRO A 93 15.09 -22.65 1.28
N PHE A 94 16.41 -22.57 1.07
CA PHE A 94 16.99 -21.85 -0.07
C PHE A 94 18.05 -22.64 -0.84
N VAL A 95 18.13 -22.38 -2.15
CA VAL A 95 19.28 -22.74 -2.98
C VAL A 95 20.38 -21.67 -2.77
N PRO A 96 21.60 -22.04 -2.35
CA PRO A 96 22.69 -21.07 -2.11
C PRO A 96 22.95 -20.14 -3.31
N ASN A 97 23.15 -18.86 -3.03
CA ASN A 97 23.38 -17.78 -4.00
C ASN A 97 22.26 -17.49 -5.01
N ALA A 98 21.15 -18.25 -5.01
CA ALA A 98 20.10 -18.07 -6.00
C ALA A 98 19.30 -16.76 -5.81
N LEU A 99 19.14 -16.29 -4.56
CA LEU A 99 18.28 -15.15 -4.21
C LEU A 99 18.91 -13.77 -4.46
N ALA A 100 20.20 -13.74 -4.83
CA ALA A 100 20.93 -12.54 -5.24
C ALA A 100 21.62 -12.71 -6.61
N ALA A 101 21.30 -13.79 -7.32
CA ALA A 101 21.83 -14.07 -8.65
C ALA A 101 21.26 -13.12 -9.71
N GLY A 102 21.84 -13.15 -10.89
CA GLY A 102 21.23 -12.53 -12.07
C GLY A 102 19.96 -13.26 -12.51
N VAL A 103 19.08 -12.56 -13.21
CA VAL A 103 17.85 -13.15 -13.75
C VAL A 103 18.22 -14.10 -14.90
N ALA A 104 17.58 -15.27 -14.94
CA ALA A 104 17.62 -16.15 -16.12
C ALA A 104 16.40 -15.88 -16.99
N HIS A 105 16.61 -15.41 -18.22
CA HIS A 105 15.52 -15.13 -19.16
C HIS A 105 15.34 -16.31 -20.11
N LEU A 106 14.50 -17.27 -19.70
CA LEU A 106 14.28 -18.51 -20.46
C LEU A 106 12.92 -18.52 -21.16
N LYS A 107 12.87 -19.21 -22.29
CA LYS A 107 11.64 -19.43 -23.07
C LYS A 107 11.55 -20.88 -23.52
N ALA A 108 10.35 -21.46 -23.45
CA ALA A 108 10.10 -22.77 -24.04
C ALA A 108 9.91 -22.68 -25.56
N ALA A 109 10.39 -23.69 -26.26
CA ALA A 109 10.03 -23.98 -27.64
C ALA A 109 9.11 -25.20 -27.65
N ILE A 110 7.97 -25.12 -28.35
CA ILE A 110 7.02 -26.22 -28.48
C ILE A 110 7.04 -26.78 -29.91
N GLY A 111 6.83 -28.09 -30.03
CA GLY A 111 6.71 -28.77 -31.32
C GLY A 111 5.96 -30.08 -31.15
N GLY A 112 4.96 -30.32 -32.00
CA GLY A 112 4.16 -31.55 -31.95
C GLY A 112 3.38 -31.75 -30.63
N GLY A 113 3.08 -30.67 -29.90
CA GLY A 113 2.37 -30.73 -28.62
C GLY A 113 3.25 -30.92 -27.38
N ALA A 114 4.58 -30.92 -27.53
CA ALA A 114 5.55 -31.13 -26.45
C ALA A 114 6.59 -30.01 -26.40
N VAL A 115 7.26 -29.84 -25.25
CA VAL A 115 8.40 -28.92 -25.11
C VAL A 115 9.63 -29.54 -25.76
N THR A 116 10.14 -28.90 -26.82
CA THR A 116 11.24 -29.40 -27.66
C THR A 116 12.58 -28.74 -27.35
N GLY A 117 12.58 -27.64 -26.60
CA GLY A 117 13.79 -26.94 -26.19
C GLY A 117 13.51 -25.80 -25.22
N ILE A 118 14.54 -25.40 -24.48
CA ILE A 118 14.54 -24.18 -23.68
C ILE A 118 15.63 -23.25 -24.22
N THR A 119 15.25 -22.03 -24.56
CA THR A 119 16.09 -21.02 -25.21
C THR A 119 16.20 -19.76 -24.35
N ASP A 120 17.09 -18.86 -24.72
CA ASP A 120 17.03 -17.47 -24.25
C ASP A 120 15.81 -16.72 -24.82
N GLU A 121 15.64 -15.46 -24.42
CA GLU A 121 14.56 -14.59 -24.92
C GLU A 121 14.64 -14.33 -26.44
N ALA A 122 15.83 -14.45 -27.04
CA ALA A 122 16.06 -14.31 -28.48
C ALA A 122 15.75 -15.60 -29.28
N GLY A 123 15.42 -16.71 -28.62
CA GLY A 123 15.14 -18.01 -29.24
C GLY A 123 16.38 -18.86 -29.52
N THR A 124 17.54 -18.52 -28.96
CA THR A 124 18.79 -19.27 -29.12
C THR A 124 18.92 -20.30 -27.99
N PRO A 125 19.21 -21.58 -28.28
CA PRO A 125 19.40 -22.60 -27.24
C PRO A 125 20.51 -22.22 -26.25
N ILE A 126 20.28 -22.53 -24.97
CA ILE A 126 21.26 -22.30 -23.91
C ILE A 126 22.44 -23.25 -24.08
N SER A 127 23.65 -22.70 -24.02
CA SER A 127 24.91 -23.44 -24.23
C SER A 127 26.07 -22.74 -23.51
N GLY A 128 27.27 -23.34 -23.53
CA GLY A 128 28.47 -22.74 -22.95
C GLY A 128 28.86 -21.37 -23.55
N THR A 129 28.37 -21.02 -24.74
CA THR A 129 28.57 -19.70 -25.38
C THR A 129 27.35 -18.79 -25.28
N ASN A 130 26.17 -19.35 -25.04
CA ASN A 130 24.91 -18.62 -24.87
C ASN A 130 24.33 -18.94 -23.49
N SER A 131 24.87 -18.29 -22.48
CA SER A 131 24.65 -18.58 -21.06
C SER A 131 23.82 -17.52 -20.38
N GLU A 132 22.96 -17.94 -19.46
CA GLU A 132 22.01 -17.06 -18.74
C GLU A 132 22.37 -16.89 -17.27
N SER A 133 21.78 -15.89 -16.62
CA SER A 133 22.03 -15.54 -15.22
C SER A 133 23.51 -15.16 -14.92
N SER A 134 23.79 -14.92 -13.64
CA SER A 134 25.13 -14.71 -13.10
C SER A 134 25.15 -14.94 -11.59
N GLY A 135 26.31 -15.25 -11.02
CA GLY A 135 26.49 -15.36 -9.57
C GLY A 135 25.89 -16.61 -8.91
N LEU A 136 25.40 -17.58 -9.70
CA LEU A 136 24.88 -18.84 -9.19
C LEU A 136 25.96 -19.72 -8.56
N ASP A 137 25.56 -20.65 -7.69
CA ASP A 137 26.45 -21.72 -7.21
C ASP A 137 26.49 -22.88 -8.24
N ASN A 138 27.69 -23.30 -8.61
CA ASN A 138 27.88 -24.42 -9.54
C ASN A 138 27.41 -25.76 -8.96
N SER A 139 27.40 -25.90 -7.63
CA SER A 139 27.06 -27.17 -6.96
C SER A 139 25.56 -27.32 -6.68
N ASN A 140 24.83 -26.20 -6.69
CA ASN A 140 23.42 -26.12 -6.34
C ASN A 140 22.68 -25.34 -7.44
N PRO A 141 22.38 -25.98 -8.59
CA PRO A 141 21.71 -25.32 -9.69
C PRO A 141 20.30 -24.85 -9.28
N PRO A 142 19.79 -23.74 -9.83
CA PRO A 142 18.45 -23.27 -9.53
C PRO A 142 17.39 -24.20 -10.14
N THR A 143 16.21 -24.23 -9.53
CA THR A 143 15.05 -24.95 -10.03
C THR A 143 14.51 -24.26 -11.28
N ILE A 144 14.14 -25.05 -12.30
CA ILE A 144 13.41 -24.59 -13.49
C ILE A 144 12.00 -25.15 -13.40
N THR A 145 11.01 -24.26 -13.47
CA THR A 145 9.60 -24.63 -13.53
C THR A 145 9.04 -24.27 -14.91
N ILE A 146 8.34 -25.22 -15.52
CA ILE A 146 7.66 -25.03 -16.81
C ILE A 146 6.17 -25.06 -16.53
N GLY A 147 5.42 -24.09 -17.05
CA GLY A 147 3.98 -24.00 -16.87
C GLY A 147 3.24 -25.27 -17.33
N ASP A 148 2.05 -25.46 -16.77
CA ASP A 148 1.20 -26.60 -17.07
C ASP A 148 0.76 -26.63 -18.55
N PRO A 149 0.50 -27.81 -19.13
CA PRO A 149 -0.04 -27.93 -20.47
C PRO A 149 -1.47 -27.38 -20.57
N ASP A 150 -1.88 -26.94 -21.77
CA ASP A 150 -3.26 -26.43 -21.99
C ASP A 150 -4.32 -27.54 -21.85
N SER A 151 -3.89 -28.80 -21.92
CA SER A 151 -4.75 -29.98 -21.80
C SER A 151 -3.97 -31.20 -21.33
N GLY A 152 -4.59 -32.02 -20.47
CA GLY A 152 -3.94 -33.19 -19.87
C GLY A 152 -3.07 -32.84 -18.66
N ASP A 153 -2.43 -33.86 -18.07
CA ASP A 153 -1.67 -33.74 -16.81
C ASP A 153 -0.17 -34.08 -16.98
N ASP A 154 0.32 -34.18 -18.22
CA ASP A 154 1.71 -34.57 -18.53
C ASP A 154 2.60 -33.33 -18.71
N ALA A 155 3.01 -32.75 -17.59
CA ALA A 155 3.83 -31.55 -17.55
C ALA A 155 5.31 -31.82 -17.92
N ALA A 156 5.92 -30.87 -18.61
CA ALA A 156 7.34 -30.90 -18.94
C ALA A 156 8.22 -30.60 -17.73
N THR A 157 9.38 -31.25 -17.64
CA THR A 157 10.36 -31.05 -16.56
C THR A 157 11.77 -30.86 -17.13
N ALA A 158 12.56 -29.97 -16.53
CA ALA A 158 13.92 -29.69 -16.96
C ALA A 158 14.86 -29.37 -15.78
N SER A 159 16.17 -29.55 -16.00
CA SER A 159 17.22 -29.22 -15.03
C SER A 159 18.33 -28.36 -15.65
N ALA A 160 18.87 -27.43 -14.88
CA ALA A 160 19.97 -26.55 -15.30
C ALA A 160 21.35 -27.17 -15.04
N THR A 161 22.29 -26.93 -15.95
CA THR A 161 23.73 -27.12 -15.72
C THR A 161 24.38 -25.77 -15.48
N VAL A 162 24.99 -25.58 -14.30
CA VAL A 162 25.65 -24.32 -13.92
C VAL A 162 27.17 -24.46 -13.97
N ALA A 163 27.82 -23.55 -14.69
CA ALA A 163 29.28 -23.45 -14.74
C ALA A 163 29.71 -21.98 -14.75
N GLY A 164 30.72 -21.65 -13.94
CA GLY A 164 31.20 -20.27 -13.80
C GLY A 164 30.14 -19.31 -13.25
N GLY A 165 29.19 -19.82 -12.45
CA GLY A 165 28.07 -19.07 -11.89
C GLY A 165 27.01 -18.66 -12.90
N LYS A 166 26.92 -19.36 -14.04
CA LYS A 166 25.95 -19.11 -15.12
C LYS A 166 25.29 -20.41 -15.54
N ILE A 167 24.05 -20.33 -16.03
CA ILE A 167 23.38 -21.46 -16.66
C ILE A 167 23.99 -21.66 -18.05
N THR A 168 24.69 -22.78 -18.25
CA THR A 168 25.41 -23.10 -19.50
C THR A 168 24.78 -24.26 -20.28
N GLY A 169 23.71 -24.85 -19.76
CA GLY A 169 22.96 -25.90 -20.43
C GLY A 169 21.67 -26.22 -19.70
N ILE A 170 20.70 -26.77 -20.42
CA ILE A 170 19.42 -27.22 -19.88
C ILE A 170 19.14 -28.61 -20.43
N THR A 171 18.79 -29.53 -19.54
CA THR A 171 18.38 -30.90 -19.90
C THR A 171 16.90 -31.06 -19.64
N ILE A 172 16.11 -31.34 -20.67
CA ILE A 172 14.69 -31.68 -20.53
C ILE A 172 14.60 -33.16 -20.14
N SER A 173 14.07 -33.43 -18.95
CA SER A 173 13.90 -34.79 -18.43
C SER A 173 12.54 -35.40 -18.81
N ASN A 174 11.51 -34.57 -18.94
CA ASN A 174 10.23 -34.92 -19.56
C ASN A 174 9.82 -33.77 -20.50
N ALA A 175 9.47 -34.08 -21.74
CA ALA A 175 9.00 -33.08 -22.70
C ALA A 175 7.52 -32.70 -22.49
N GLY A 176 6.80 -33.52 -21.73
CA GLY A 176 5.36 -33.40 -21.52
C GLY A 176 4.54 -33.53 -22.80
N SER A 177 3.23 -33.34 -22.69
CA SER A 177 2.30 -33.32 -23.83
C SER A 177 1.09 -32.41 -23.57
N GLY A 178 0.38 -32.00 -24.63
CA GLY A 178 -0.80 -31.16 -24.53
C GLY A 178 -0.54 -29.65 -24.59
N TYR A 179 0.70 -29.25 -24.93
CA TYR A 179 1.09 -27.85 -25.12
C TYR A 179 0.70 -27.34 -26.52
N THR A 180 -0.32 -26.50 -26.58
CA THR A 180 -0.75 -25.76 -27.78
C THR A 180 -0.31 -24.29 -27.75
N THR A 181 -0.10 -23.74 -26.57
CA THR A 181 0.52 -22.45 -26.30
C THR A 181 1.93 -22.65 -25.73
N VAL A 182 2.81 -21.67 -25.92
CA VAL A 182 4.17 -21.73 -25.36
C VAL A 182 4.05 -21.53 -23.85
N PRO A 183 4.45 -22.51 -23.01
CA PRO A 183 4.36 -22.37 -21.56
C PRO A 183 5.37 -21.34 -21.05
N GLU A 184 5.01 -20.70 -19.93
CA GLU A 184 5.94 -19.86 -19.18
C GLU A 184 7.06 -20.73 -18.58
N VAL A 185 8.29 -20.20 -18.57
CA VAL A 185 9.43 -20.85 -17.93
C VAL A 185 9.95 -19.92 -16.86
N THR A 186 9.86 -20.35 -15.61
CA THR A 186 10.40 -19.61 -14.47
C THR A 186 11.63 -20.32 -13.93
N VAL A 187 12.54 -19.53 -13.37
CA VAL A 187 13.76 -20.03 -12.73
C VAL A 187 13.85 -19.37 -11.38
N ASP A 188 14.08 -20.17 -10.34
CA ASP A 188 14.17 -19.70 -8.96
C ASP A 188 15.53 -19.04 -8.69
N CYS A 189 15.85 -18.02 -9.50
CA CYS A 189 17.01 -17.19 -9.35
C CYS A 189 16.72 -15.75 -9.81
N GLY A 190 17.50 -14.82 -9.28
CA GLY A 190 17.35 -13.41 -9.55
C GLY A 190 17.54 -12.58 -8.28
N PRO A 191 17.29 -11.27 -8.35
CA PRO A 191 17.15 -10.46 -7.16
C PRO A 191 15.83 -10.76 -6.46
N TYR A 192 15.88 -10.99 -5.15
CA TYR A 192 14.70 -11.14 -4.30
C TYR A 192 14.63 -10.06 -3.23
N LEU A 193 13.42 -9.72 -2.83
CA LEU A 193 13.13 -8.87 -1.68
C LEU A 193 12.66 -9.76 -0.52
N ILE A 194 13.03 -9.39 0.69
CA ILE A 194 12.39 -9.88 1.91
C ILE A 194 11.51 -8.79 2.49
N ARG A 195 10.28 -9.13 2.86
CA ARG A 195 9.26 -8.20 3.34
C ARG A 195 8.70 -8.64 4.68
N VAL A 196 8.52 -7.68 5.59
CA VAL A 196 7.90 -7.90 6.90
C VAL A 196 6.39 -8.03 6.74
N THR A 197 5.81 -9.15 7.16
CA THR A 197 4.36 -9.40 7.11
C THR A 197 3.72 -9.50 8.50
N GLU A 198 4.52 -9.39 9.57
CA GLU A 198 4.06 -9.38 10.96
C GLU A 198 2.98 -8.31 11.22
N SER A 199 1.76 -8.78 11.52
CA SER A 199 0.59 -7.90 11.64
C SER A 199 0.67 -6.99 12.87
N GLY A 200 0.51 -5.68 12.65
CA GLY A 200 0.54 -4.69 13.73
C GLY A 200 1.94 -4.26 14.15
N SER A 201 2.98 -4.75 13.48
CA SER A 201 4.33 -4.22 13.58
C SER A 201 4.42 -2.80 13.01
N ASP A 202 5.23 -1.94 13.64
CA ASP A 202 5.58 -0.63 13.09
C ASP A 202 6.39 -0.71 11.78
N TYR A 203 6.80 -1.92 11.39
CA TYR A 203 7.57 -2.21 10.19
C TYR A 203 6.84 -3.10 9.18
N GLU A 204 5.58 -3.44 9.43
CA GLU A 204 4.73 -4.20 8.49
C GLU A 204 4.78 -3.57 7.10
N GLY A 205 5.02 -4.40 6.08
CA GLY A 205 5.12 -4.02 4.68
C GLY A 205 6.48 -3.53 4.20
N ARG A 206 7.46 -3.31 5.09
CA ARG A 206 8.83 -2.88 4.70
C ARG A 206 9.56 -3.98 3.94
N SER A 207 10.24 -3.60 2.86
CA SER A 207 10.99 -4.51 1.99
C SER A 207 12.50 -4.22 1.99
N PHE A 208 13.32 -5.26 1.86
CA PHE A 208 14.77 -5.15 1.75
C PHE A 208 15.30 -6.06 0.65
N LEU A 209 16.27 -5.58 -0.13
CA LEU A 209 16.92 -6.37 -1.16
C LEU A 209 17.85 -7.41 -0.53
N ILE A 210 17.75 -8.65 -0.99
CA ILE A 210 18.67 -9.72 -0.62
C ILE A 210 19.99 -9.51 -1.36
N SER A 211 21.08 -9.38 -0.61
CA SER A 211 22.43 -9.17 -1.13
C SER A 211 23.22 -10.46 -1.30
N SER A 212 22.90 -11.49 -0.52
CA SER A 212 23.40 -12.86 -0.65
C SER A 212 22.54 -13.80 0.18
N ASN A 213 22.60 -15.09 -0.13
CA ASN A 213 21.96 -16.13 0.68
C ASN A 213 22.81 -17.40 0.72
N THR A 214 22.75 -18.12 1.84
CA THR A 214 23.16 -19.51 1.92
C THR A 214 21.93 -20.41 1.84
N ALA A 215 22.05 -21.69 2.24
CA ALA A 215 20.93 -22.60 2.31
C ALA A 215 19.91 -22.22 3.40
N THR A 216 20.33 -21.55 4.47
CA THR A 216 19.50 -21.22 5.65
C THR A 216 19.57 -19.77 6.10
N THR A 217 20.38 -18.94 5.42
CA THR A 217 20.53 -17.53 5.78
C THR A 217 20.34 -16.61 4.60
N VAL A 218 19.80 -15.43 4.89
CA VAL A 218 19.66 -14.32 3.95
C VAL A 218 20.39 -13.11 4.54
N THR A 219 21.25 -12.49 3.74
CA THR A 219 21.88 -11.21 4.08
C THR A 219 21.19 -10.08 3.34
N VAL A 220 20.62 -9.13 4.06
CA VAL A 220 19.93 -7.98 3.46
C VAL A 220 20.86 -6.81 3.18
N SER A 221 20.60 -6.12 2.08
CA SER A 221 21.22 -4.84 1.76
C SER A 221 20.70 -3.76 2.71
N ASN A 222 21.61 -3.04 3.36
CA ASN A 222 21.29 -2.02 4.35
C ASN A 222 22.05 -0.72 4.08
N PRO A 223 21.80 -0.04 2.95
CA PRO A 223 22.54 1.16 2.55
C PRO A 223 22.33 2.34 3.53
N ASN A 224 21.21 2.34 4.25
CA ASN A 224 20.87 3.38 5.23
C ASN A 224 21.42 3.10 6.63
N SER A 225 22.17 2.01 6.83
CA SER A 225 22.74 1.62 8.13
C SER A 225 21.71 1.54 9.26
N GLU A 226 20.52 1.02 8.94
CA GLU A 226 19.45 0.80 9.91
C GLU A 226 19.78 -0.37 10.84
N THR A 227 19.11 -0.45 11.98
CA THR A 227 19.26 -1.58 12.91
C THR A 227 18.32 -2.71 12.47
N ILE A 228 18.82 -3.64 11.66
CA ILE A 228 18.00 -4.74 11.08
C ILE A 228 17.32 -5.58 12.17
N SER A 229 17.98 -5.79 13.32
CA SER A 229 17.41 -6.53 14.46
C SER A 229 16.29 -5.80 15.21
N SER A 230 16.01 -4.52 14.91
CA SER A 230 14.81 -3.84 15.40
C SER A 230 13.67 -3.86 14.39
N ILE A 231 13.92 -4.35 13.18
CA ILE A 231 12.96 -4.38 12.07
C ILE A 231 12.45 -5.81 11.88
N PHE A 232 13.38 -6.76 11.93
CA PHE A 232 13.13 -8.19 11.98
C PHE A 232 13.49 -8.68 13.38
N GLU A 233 12.51 -9.27 14.06
CA GLU A 233 12.71 -9.92 15.35
C GLU A 233 12.58 -11.43 15.19
N THR A 234 13.05 -12.20 16.18
CA THR A 234 12.76 -13.64 16.23
C THR A 234 11.25 -13.86 16.23
N ASP A 235 10.81 -14.88 15.49
CA ASP A 235 9.42 -15.28 15.28
C ASP A 235 8.56 -14.33 14.42
N PHE A 236 9.10 -13.22 13.91
CA PHE A 236 8.36 -12.36 12.99
C PHE A 236 8.06 -13.08 11.68
N GLU A 237 6.79 -12.99 11.25
CA GLU A 237 6.38 -13.44 9.93
C GLU A 237 6.97 -12.55 8.84
N ILE A 238 7.54 -13.20 7.81
CA ILE A 238 8.07 -12.55 6.62
C ILE A 238 7.62 -13.30 5.36
N GLU A 239 7.74 -12.62 4.23
CA GLU A 239 7.69 -13.20 2.90
C GLU A 239 8.97 -12.88 2.12
N ILE A 240 9.41 -13.78 1.26
CA ILE A 240 10.46 -13.54 0.25
C ILE A 240 9.81 -13.59 -1.12
N ILE A 241 9.98 -12.52 -1.88
CA ILE A 241 9.30 -12.29 -3.15
C ILE A 241 10.32 -11.90 -4.21
N ARG A 242 10.08 -12.32 -5.45
CA ARG A 242 10.97 -11.98 -6.56
C ARG A 242 10.91 -10.47 -6.82
N ALA A 243 12.08 -9.83 -6.88
CA ALA A 243 12.16 -8.41 -7.21
C ALA A 243 12.02 -8.24 -8.71
N SER A 244 11.11 -7.37 -9.16
CA SER A 244 11.02 -7.06 -10.59
C SER A 244 12.22 -6.25 -11.03
N THR A 245 12.71 -6.52 -12.24
CA THR A 245 13.84 -5.81 -12.83
C THR A 245 13.44 -4.94 -14.02
N LEU A 246 14.32 -4.05 -14.49
CA LEU A 246 14.10 -3.29 -15.74
C LEU A 246 13.80 -4.21 -16.92
N GLY A 247 14.55 -5.31 -17.02
CA GLY A 247 14.41 -6.29 -18.08
C GLY A 247 13.06 -6.99 -18.06
N GLU A 248 12.61 -7.45 -16.90
CA GLU A 248 11.30 -8.12 -16.77
C GLU A 248 10.14 -7.13 -16.91
N THR A 249 10.26 -5.93 -16.33
CA THR A 249 9.18 -4.95 -16.29
C THR A 249 8.94 -4.28 -17.63
N PHE A 250 10.02 -3.92 -18.33
CA PHE A 250 9.94 -3.14 -19.56
C PHE A 250 10.44 -3.89 -20.79
N GLY A 251 10.89 -5.14 -20.67
CA GLY A 251 11.41 -5.98 -21.74
C GLY A 251 12.90 -5.76 -22.03
N THR A 252 13.62 -6.83 -22.37
CA THR A 252 15.01 -6.75 -22.86
C THR A 252 15.11 -6.90 -24.37
N GLU A 253 14.43 -7.87 -24.96
CA GLU A 253 14.45 -8.07 -26.42
C GLU A 253 13.41 -7.21 -27.15
N THR A 254 12.19 -7.16 -26.62
CA THR A 254 11.07 -6.36 -27.13
C THR A 254 10.60 -5.37 -26.06
N PRO A 255 11.25 -4.20 -25.94
CA PRO A 255 10.93 -3.28 -24.87
C PRO A 255 9.60 -2.55 -25.10
N LEU A 256 8.91 -2.26 -24.00
CA LEU A 256 7.63 -1.54 -23.99
C LEU A 256 7.80 -0.04 -24.27
N VAL A 257 9.01 0.49 -24.03
CA VAL A 257 9.36 1.88 -24.29
C VAL A 257 10.19 2.01 -25.56
N ALA A 258 10.29 3.23 -26.11
CA ALA A 258 11.07 3.44 -27.33
C ALA A 258 12.58 3.25 -27.05
N SER A 259 13.20 2.27 -27.70
CA SER A 259 14.65 2.10 -27.68
C SER A 259 15.36 3.22 -28.43
N GLY A 260 16.61 3.48 -28.05
CA GLY A 260 17.47 4.43 -28.75
C GLY A 260 18.80 4.64 -28.04
N SER A 261 19.48 5.73 -28.34
CA SER A 261 20.66 6.16 -27.58
C SER A 261 20.24 6.82 -26.26
N ALA A 262 21.23 7.13 -25.42
CA ALA A 262 21.06 7.97 -24.22
C ALA A 262 20.32 9.30 -24.50
N TYR A 263 20.38 9.79 -25.74
CA TYR A 263 19.82 11.07 -26.16
C TYR A 263 18.49 10.94 -26.91
N THR A 264 18.13 9.75 -27.40
CA THR A 264 17.00 9.58 -28.33
C THR A 264 15.94 8.57 -27.88
N GLY A 265 16.28 7.55 -27.08
CA GLY A 265 15.30 6.59 -26.56
C GLY A 265 14.38 7.22 -25.51
N ASP A 266 13.44 6.50 -24.94
CA ASP A 266 12.78 6.97 -23.71
C ASP A 266 13.71 6.84 -22.49
N LEU A 267 13.34 7.45 -21.36
CA LEU A 267 14.05 7.24 -20.09
C LEU A 267 13.13 6.66 -19.03
N ILE A 268 13.67 5.73 -18.24
CA ILE A 268 13.12 5.30 -16.97
C ILE A 268 14.04 5.82 -15.87
N TYR A 269 13.52 6.63 -14.98
CA TYR A 269 14.25 7.10 -13.81
C TYR A 269 13.92 6.21 -12.63
N LEU A 270 14.94 5.52 -12.13
CA LEU A 270 14.85 4.69 -10.93
C LEU A 270 15.54 5.39 -9.78
N TRP A 271 14.96 5.26 -8.59
CA TRP A 271 15.57 5.72 -7.37
C TRP A 271 16.77 4.86 -7.01
N ASP A 272 17.84 5.49 -6.54
CA ASP A 272 18.96 4.78 -5.92
C ASP A 272 19.08 5.23 -4.46
N MET A 273 18.75 4.32 -3.54
CA MET A 273 18.79 4.57 -2.10
C MET A 273 20.18 5.02 -1.61
N SER A 274 21.25 4.51 -2.23
CA SER A 274 22.62 4.79 -1.79
C SER A 274 23.02 6.23 -2.08
N SER A 275 22.81 6.69 -3.32
CA SER A 275 23.12 8.07 -3.71
C SER A 275 22.06 9.07 -3.24
N GLY A 276 20.80 8.64 -3.12
CA GLY A 276 19.68 9.53 -2.91
C GLY A 276 19.28 10.32 -4.16
N PHE A 277 19.47 9.75 -5.35
CA PHE A 277 19.11 10.39 -6.61
C PHE A 277 18.42 9.43 -7.58
N TYR A 278 17.63 10.02 -8.48
CA TYR A 278 17.06 9.30 -9.61
C TYR A 278 18.09 9.14 -10.73
N TYR A 279 18.39 7.90 -11.11
CA TYR A 279 19.25 7.60 -12.25
C TYR A 279 18.44 7.35 -13.51
N PRO A 280 18.77 8.01 -14.63
CA PRO A 280 18.11 7.76 -15.91
C PRO A 280 18.66 6.52 -16.62
N TYR A 281 17.77 5.60 -16.97
CA TYR A 281 18.04 4.40 -17.76
C TYR A 281 17.39 4.49 -19.13
N TYR A 282 18.05 3.96 -20.15
CA TYR A 282 17.51 3.86 -21.51
C TYR A 282 17.74 2.45 -22.05
N HIS A 283 16.82 2.00 -22.90
CA HIS A 283 17.00 0.76 -23.66
C HIS A 283 17.73 1.03 -24.97
N PHE A 284 18.78 0.25 -25.24
CA PHE A 284 19.59 0.32 -26.46
C PHE A 284 19.37 -0.93 -27.31
N THR A 285 19.18 -0.74 -28.63
CA THR A 285 18.91 -1.83 -29.58
C THR A 285 20.11 -2.74 -29.87
N GLY A 286 21.29 -2.41 -29.34
CA GLY A 286 22.53 -3.15 -29.56
C GLY A 286 23.32 -2.68 -30.78
N SER A 287 24.61 -3.01 -30.77
CA SER A 287 25.56 -2.81 -31.88
C SER A 287 26.70 -3.83 -31.74
N GLY A 288 27.53 -4.01 -32.76
CA GLY A 288 28.67 -4.96 -32.70
C GLY A 288 29.70 -4.71 -31.58
N ARG A 289 29.62 -3.59 -30.85
CA ARG A 289 30.53 -3.26 -29.73
C ARG A 289 29.82 -3.14 -28.37
N LYS A 290 28.49 -3.12 -28.37
CA LYS A 290 27.66 -2.83 -27.19
C LYS A 290 26.39 -3.68 -27.28
N PRO A 291 26.18 -4.66 -26.40
CA PRO A 291 25.01 -5.54 -26.44
C PRO A 291 23.70 -4.77 -26.36
N LYS A 292 22.61 -5.41 -26.81
CA LYS A 292 21.25 -4.91 -26.60
C LYS A 292 20.93 -4.92 -25.09
N GLY A 293 20.07 -4.01 -24.64
CA GLY A 293 19.53 -4.02 -23.27
C GLY A 293 19.53 -2.65 -22.61
N TRP A 294 19.34 -2.64 -21.30
CA TRP A 294 19.21 -1.43 -20.49
C TRP A 294 20.55 -0.85 -20.07
N TYR A 295 20.67 0.48 -20.07
CA TYR A 295 21.89 1.18 -19.68
C TYR A 295 21.57 2.41 -18.85
N ASN A 296 22.37 2.65 -17.82
CA ASN A 296 22.37 3.91 -17.09
C ASN A 296 23.03 4.99 -17.97
N LYS A 297 22.31 6.08 -18.24
CA LYS A 297 22.77 7.20 -19.07
C LYS A 297 23.99 7.94 -18.48
N LEU A 298 24.15 7.91 -17.15
CA LEU A 298 25.28 8.53 -16.47
C LEU A 298 26.51 7.61 -16.38
N SER A 299 26.36 6.32 -16.69
CA SER A 299 27.46 5.36 -16.69
C SER A 299 28.06 5.17 -18.08
N ARG A 300 29.37 4.95 -18.14
CA ARG A 300 30.11 4.60 -19.38
C ARG A 300 30.23 3.09 -19.60
N GLY A 301 29.56 2.28 -18.77
CA GLY A 301 29.56 0.83 -18.86
C GLY A 301 29.07 0.30 -20.21
N LYS A 302 29.66 -0.82 -20.63
CA LYS A 302 29.25 -1.56 -21.85
C LYS A 302 28.38 -2.77 -21.55
N THR A 303 28.23 -3.15 -20.28
CA THR A 303 27.37 -4.25 -19.85
C THR A 303 25.94 -3.74 -19.66
N PRO A 304 24.92 -4.43 -20.21
CA PRO A 304 23.53 -4.15 -19.90
C PRO A 304 23.26 -4.25 -18.39
N LEU A 305 22.30 -3.48 -17.92
CA LEU A 305 21.84 -3.42 -16.54
C LEU A 305 20.38 -3.89 -16.46
N ASN A 306 20.06 -4.98 -17.18
CA ASN A 306 18.70 -5.54 -17.26
C ASN A 306 18.18 -5.91 -15.87
N ASP A 307 19.04 -6.46 -15.01
CA ASP A 307 18.72 -6.94 -13.67
C ASP A 307 18.65 -5.81 -12.62
N THR A 308 18.62 -4.54 -13.05
CA THR A 308 18.42 -3.42 -12.11
C THR A 308 17.03 -3.53 -11.52
N VAL A 309 16.96 -3.70 -10.20
CA VAL A 309 15.72 -3.80 -9.44
C VAL A 309 14.88 -2.54 -9.59
N VAL A 310 13.60 -2.73 -9.87
CA VAL A 310 12.55 -1.74 -9.75
C VAL A 310 11.79 -2.08 -8.47
N TRP A 311 11.81 -1.16 -7.50
CA TRP A 311 11.23 -1.42 -6.19
C TRP A 311 9.69 -1.33 -6.24
N PRO A 312 8.96 -2.28 -5.63
CA PRO A 312 7.50 -2.29 -5.67
C PRO A 312 6.84 -1.22 -4.78
N ASP A 313 7.56 -0.80 -3.74
CA ASP A 313 7.19 0.25 -2.81
C ASP A 313 7.68 1.64 -3.22
N GLU A 314 8.47 1.74 -4.29
CA GLU A 314 8.97 3.01 -4.82
C GLU A 314 8.35 3.37 -6.17
N GLY A 315 8.11 4.66 -6.38
CA GLY A 315 7.77 5.15 -7.69
C GLY A 315 8.99 5.17 -8.62
N PHE A 316 8.75 4.99 -9.91
CA PHE A 316 9.69 5.33 -10.98
C PHE A 316 9.06 6.37 -11.90
N ILE A 317 9.92 7.12 -12.62
CA ILE A 317 9.46 8.15 -13.57
C ILE A 317 9.73 7.67 -14.98
N ILE A 318 8.69 7.59 -15.80
CA ILE A 318 8.80 7.42 -17.25
C ILE A 318 8.92 8.80 -17.88
N ALA A 319 9.91 9.00 -18.74
CA ALA A 319 10.02 10.16 -19.62
C ALA A 319 9.87 9.71 -21.07
N ARG A 320 8.68 9.94 -21.63
CA ARG A 320 8.36 9.70 -23.03
C ARG A 320 8.96 10.81 -23.89
N ARG A 321 9.92 10.45 -24.73
CA ARG A 321 10.70 11.37 -25.59
C ARG A 321 10.39 11.19 -27.08
N THR A 322 9.29 10.50 -27.40
CA THR A 322 8.85 10.26 -28.77
C THR A 322 7.44 10.79 -29.02
N ASN A 323 7.16 11.10 -30.29
CA ASN A 323 5.92 11.75 -30.73
C ASN A 323 4.68 10.83 -30.71
N SER A 324 4.81 9.61 -30.17
CA SER A 324 3.71 8.66 -30.01
C SER A 324 3.42 8.47 -28.54
N PRO A 325 2.15 8.43 -28.10
CA PRO A 325 1.83 8.11 -26.72
C PRO A 325 2.31 6.70 -26.38
N LEU A 326 2.51 6.45 -25.09
CA LEU A 326 2.76 5.13 -24.54
C LEU A 326 1.54 4.72 -23.72
N ASN A 327 0.93 3.58 -24.06
CA ASN A 327 -0.17 3.00 -23.28
C ASN A 327 0.31 1.66 -22.74
N LEU A 328 0.41 1.56 -21.42
CA LEU A 328 0.73 0.33 -20.73
C LEU A 328 -0.56 -0.21 -20.10
N ALA A 329 -0.92 -1.44 -20.40
CA ALA A 329 -2.05 -2.12 -19.77
C ALA A 329 -1.60 -2.71 -18.42
N SER A 330 -2.37 -2.49 -17.37
CA SER A 330 -2.18 -3.13 -16.06
C SER A 330 -3.36 -3.99 -15.66
N ASP A 331 -3.06 -5.16 -15.12
CA ASP A 331 -3.96 -5.86 -14.20
C ASP A 331 -3.55 -5.38 -12.80
N GLY A 332 -4.41 -4.61 -12.14
CA GLY A 332 -4.08 -3.92 -10.91
C GLY A 332 -5.01 -4.33 -9.79
N ALA A 333 -4.45 -4.95 -8.74
CA ALA A 333 -5.10 -5.04 -7.44
C ALA A 333 -4.88 -3.72 -6.69
N VAL A 334 -5.95 -3.15 -6.14
CA VAL A 334 -5.81 -2.09 -5.13
C VAL A 334 -5.25 -2.74 -3.86
N LEU A 335 -4.03 -2.37 -3.47
CA LEU A 335 -3.45 -2.82 -2.21
C LEU A 335 -4.36 -2.34 -1.07
N SER A 336 -4.93 -3.30 -0.32
CA SER A 336 -5.83 -3.03 0.80
C SER A 336 -5.08 -2.77 2.11
N THR A 337 -3.76 -2.95 2.12
CA THR A 337 -2.86 -2.67 3.25
C THR A 337 -2.33 -1.23 3.18
N ASP A 338 -2.27 -0.56 4.33
CA ASP A 338 -1.74 0.81 4.42
C ASP A 338 -0.25 0.80 4.02
N GLN A 339 0.13 1.55 2.99
CA GLN A 339 1.53 1.69 2.61
C GLN A 339 2.19 2.76 3.49
N LYS A 340 3.32 2.42 4.13
CA LYS A 340 4.14 3.40 4.83
C LYS A 340 4.86 4.27 3.81
N MET A 341 4.65 5.58 3.89
CA MET A 341 5.36 6.54 3.05
C MET A 341 6.76 6.77 3.61
N GLN A 342 7.79 6.62 2.78
CA GLN A 342 9.13 6.97 3.16
C GLN A 342 9.30 8.49 3.19
N LEU A 343 9.74 9.00 4.34
CA LEU A 343 10.28 10.34 4.49
C LEU A 343 11.81 10.21 4.58
N PRO A 344 12.56 10.52 3.50
CA PRO A 344 13.98 10.21 3.42
C PRO A 344 14.79 11.16 4.34
N ALA A 345 16.09 10.89 4.54
CA ALA A 345 16.96 11.74 5.35
C ALA A 345 17.16 13.14 4.74
N ALA A 346 17.67 14.09 5.51
CA ALA A 346 17.95 15.45 5.04
C ALA A 346 18.79 15.47 3.75
N GLY A 347 18.40 16.32 2.79
CA GLY A 347 19.07 16.46 1.49
C GLY A 347 18.79 15.34 0.48
N LYS A 348 17.89 14.41 0.81
CA LYS A 348 17.49 13.31 -0.07
C LYS A 348 16.08 13.55 -0.61
N GLN A 349 15.68 12.74 -1.59
CA GLN A 349 14.37 12.79 -2.24
C GLN A 349 13.68 11.42 -2.15
N PHE A 350 12.40 11.36 -2.49
CA PHE A 350 11.65 10.11 -2.61
C PHE A 350 10.45 10.35 -3.53
N VAL A 351 10.28 9.54 -4.57
CA VAL A 351 9.09 9.57 -5.44
C VAL A 351 8.22 8.38 -5.12
N MET A 352 6.92 8.63 -5.17
CA MET A 352 5.90 7.62 -5.12
C MET A 352 4.77 8.03 -6.06
N ASN A 353 4.01 7.05 -6.53
CA ASN A 353 2.70 7.34 -7.10
C ASN A 353 1.71 7.60 -5.93
N ASN A 354 0.50 8.07 -6.23
CA ASN A 354 -0.55 8.07 -5.21
C ASN A 354 -0.81 6.62 -4.72
N PRO A 355 -0.55 6.29 -3.45
CA PRO A 355 -0.56 4.90 -2.98
C PRO A 355 -1.98 4.32 -2.93
N PHE A 356 -3.01 5.17 -2.81
CA PHE A 356 -4.38 4.73 -2.52
C PHE A 356 -5.24 4.44 -3.76
N GLY A 357 -4.75 4.77 -4.97
CA GLY A 357 -5.49 4.52 -6.22
C GLY A 357 -6.78 5.34 -6.38
N THR A 358 -7.04 6.28 -5.47
CA THR A 358 -8.15 7.24 -5.51
C THR A 358 -7.63 8.65 -5.27
N ASP A 359 -8.42 9.66 -5.63
CA ASP A 359 -8.07 11.05 -5.33
C ASP A 359 -7.98 11.23 -3.80
N ILE A 360 -6.91 11.88 -3.34
CA ILE A 360 -6.70 12.24 -1.92
C ILE A 360 -6.54 13.74 -1.79
N LEU A 361 -6.86 14.31 -0.63
CA LEU A 361 -6.50 15.70 -0.36
C LEU A 361 -5.01 15.82 -0.07
N PHE A 362 -4.45 16.98 -0.40
CA PHE A 362 -3.07 17.29 -0.07
C PHE A 362 -2.79 17.24 1.44
N ALA A 363 -3.76 17.62 2.27
CA ALA A 363 -3.67 17.50 3.73
C ALA A 363 -3.60 16.05 4.24
N GLU A 364 -3.99 15.06 3.43
CA GLU A 364 -3.96 13.64 3.78
C GLU A 364 -2.63 12.98 3.39
N LEU A 365 -1.90 13.58 2.43
CA LEU A 365 -0.63 13.06 1.96
C LEU A 365 0.37 12.89 3.11
N ILE A 366 0.56 13.94 3.91
CA ILE A 366 1.40 13.91 5.11
C ILE A 366 0.53 14.36 6.26
N SER A 367 0.30 13.46 7.21
CA SER A 367 -0.48 13.75 8.41
C SER A 367 0.02 15.04 9.10
N PRO A 368 -0.88 15.91 9.61
CA PRO A 368 -0.46 17.08 10.38
C PRO A 368 0.42 16.75 11.60
N ARG A 369 0.33 15.53 12.16
CA ARG A 369 1.21 15.07 13.25
C ARG A 369 2.63 14.76 12.79
N SER A 370 2.81 14.49 11.50
CA SER A 370 4.09 14.17 10.87
C SER A 370 4.84 15.42 10.41
N ILE A 371 4.25 16.61 10.59
CA ILE A 371 4.87 17.91 10.27
C ILE A 371 5.35 18.57 11.56
N GLY A 372 6.59 19.07 11.56
CA GLY A 372 7.16 19.71 12.74
C GLY A 372 8.66 19.87 12.70
N THR A 373 9.26 20.15 13.86
CA THR A 373 10.70 20.42 14.00
C THR A 373 11.52 19.21 14.47
N GLY A 374 10.89 18.08 14.83
CA GLY A 374 11.58 16.83 15.18
C GLY A 374 12.33 16.22 13.99
N ASN A 375 13.38 15.43 14.25
CA ASN A 375 14.20 14.83 13.19
C ASN A 375 13.41 13.81 12.35
N ASP A 376 12.36 13.24 12.92
CA ASP A 376 11.40 12.31 12.32
C ASP A 376 10.23 13.00 11.59
N LYS A 377 10.25 14.34 11.50
CA LYS A 377 9.15 15.13 10.94
C LYS A 377 9.48 15.71 9.57
N PHE A 378 8.44 15.92 8.77
CA PHE A 378 8.46 16.81 7.62
C PHE A 378 8.62 18.26 8.11
N LYS A 379 9.71 18.90 7.69
CA LYS A 379 10.14 20.21 8.17
C LYS A 379 9.36 21.31 7.47
N PRO A 380 8.67 22.19 8.20
CA PRO A 380 8.05 23.36 7.60
C PRO A 380 9.10 24.39 7.18
N SER A 381 8.80 25.17 6.14
CA SER A 381 9.63 26.28 5.66
C SER A 381 9.20 27.60 6.33
N ALA A 382 10.19 28.40 6.71
CA ALA A 382 9.99 29.73 7.31
C ALA A 382 9.89 30.86 6.26
N ASP A 383 10.30 30.58 5.03
CA ASP A 383 10.34 31.54 3.93
C ASP A 383 9.14 31.41 2.99
N ALA A 384 8.92 32.42 2.16
CA ALA A 384 7.79 32.46 1.24
C ALA A 384 8.00 31.65 -0.05
N SER A 385 9.23 31.22 -0.37
CA SER A 385 9.52 30.38 -1.54
C SER A 385 9.52 28.88 -1.23
N GLY A 386 9.51 28.50 0.06
CA GLY A 386 9.50 27.11 0.50
C GLY A 386 10.90 26.51 0.66
N ASP A 387 11.96 27.29 0.45
CA ASP A 387 13.31 26.74 0.20
C ASP A 387 14.08 26.42 1.50
N THR A 388 13.60 26.86 2.67
CA THR A 388 14.18 26.58 4.00
C THR A 388 13.54 25.39 4.72
N GLY A 389 12.71 24.62 4.03
CA GLY A 389 12.00 23.46 4.57
C GLY A 389 11.86 22.34 3.56
N ASP A 390 11.17 21.27 3.96
CA ASP A 390 10.91 20.15 3.08
C ASP A 390 9.87 20.54 2.01
N ASN A 391 9.96 19.93 0.84
CA ASN A 391 9.08 20.21 -0.30
C ASN A 391 8.41 18.94 -0.80
N VAL A 392 7.23 19.14 -1.38
CA VAL A 392 6.49 18.13 -2.14
C VAL A 392 6.25 18.69 -3.53
N PHE A 393 6.56 17.92 -4.56
CA PHE A 393 6.28 18.25 -5.94
C PHE A 393 5.22 17.30 -6.48
N LEU A 394 4.17 17.85 -7.08
CA LEU A 394 3.15 17.08 -7.78
C LEU A 394 3.36 17.22 -9.28
N LEU A 395 3.35 16.09 -9.99
CA LEU A 395 3.34 16.09 -11.45
C LEU A 395 1.92 16.32 -11.95
N GLU A 396 1.59 17.57 -12.25
CA GLU A 396 0.30 17.96 -12.82
C GLU A 396 0.46 18.18 -14.33
N GLY A 397 0.05 17.19 -15.13
CA GLY A 397 0.33 17.16 -16.58
C GLY A 397 1.81 16.91 -16.85
N ALA A 398 2.48 17.84 -17.53
CA ALA A 398 3.92 17.76 -17.82
C ALA A 398 4.80 18.60 -16.88
N THR A 399 4.21 19.26 -15.87
CA THR A 399 4.90 20.23 -15.03
C THR A 399 4.88 19.79 -13.57
N TRP A 400 6.05 19.78 -12.94
CA TRP A 400 6.19 19.62 -11.51
C TRP A 400 5.81 20.91 -10.79
N LYS A 401 4.83 20.85 -9.89
CA LYS A 401 4.39 21.99 -9.08
C LYS A 401 4.85 21.81 -7.65
N LYS A 402 5.59 22.79 -7.13
CA LYS A 402 6.17 22.78 -5.78
C LYS A 402 5.15 23.20 -4.73
N TYR A 403 5.14 22.45 -3.64
CA TYR A 403 4.37 22.69 -2.43
C TYR A 403 5.29 22.61 -1.19
N TRP A 404 4.97 23.36 -0.15
CA TRP A 404 5.67 23.33 1.14
C TRP A 404 4.70 23.63 2.27
N TYR A 405 5.09 23.25 3.49
CA TYR A 405 4.31 23.58 4.68
C TYR A 405 4.87 24.83 5.37
N LYS A 406 4.02 25.81 5.65
CA LYS A 406 4.40 27.08 6.28
C LYS A 406 4.70 26.92 7.77
N ALA A 407 5.85 27.40 8.22
CA ALA A 407 6.22 27.42 9.63
C ALA A 407 5.25 28.29 10.46
N GLY A 408 5.05 27.90 11.73
CA GLY A 408 4.17 28.60 12.68
C GLY A 408 2.68 28.27 12.55
N VAL A 409 2.25 27.56 11.50
CA VAL A 409 0.84 27.17 11.31
C VAL A 409 0.63 25.73 11.75
N ASN A 410 0.17 25.49 12.99
CA ASN A 410 -0.19 24.14 13.46
C ASN A 410 0.94 23.08 13.36
N VAL A 411 2.20 23.49 13.49
CA VAL A 411 3.40 22.60 13.44
C VAL A 411 3.66 21.84 14.75
N GLY A 412 2.83 22.08 15.77
CA GLY A 412 2.93 21.45 17.09
C GLY A 412 1.90 20.35 17.33
N ILE A 413 1.15 19.93 16.31
CA ILE A 413 0.10 18.92 16.44
C ILE A 413 0.74 17.58 16.86
N THR A 414 0.38 17.10 18.06
CA THR A 414 0.78 15.79 18.55
C THR A 414 -0.33 14.75 18.42
N ARG A 415 -1.59 15.22 18.25
CA ARG A 415 -2.75 14.39 17.98
C ARG A 415 -3.71 15.13 17.06
N VAL A 416 -3.92 14.62 15.85
CA VAL A 416 -4.89 15.16 14.89
C VAL A 416 -6.30 14.99 15.45
N ALA A 417 -7.17 15.99 15.32
CA ALA A 417 -8.57 15.91 15.71
C ALA A 417 -9.34 14.91 14.83
N THR A 418 -10.45 14.38 15.36
CA THR A 418 -11.38 13.52 14.62
C THR A 418 -12.82 13.95 14.89
N ALA A 419 -13.71 13.65 13.95
CA ALA A 419 -15.14 13.90 14.06
C ALA A 419 -15.92 12.91 13.19
N SER A 420 -17.19 12.74 13.50
CA SER A 420 -18.14 11.96 12.71
C SER A 420 -19.02 12.94 11.95
N ALA A 421 -19.32 12.61 10.69
CA ALA A 421 -20.39 13.25 9.94
C ALA A 421 -21.61 12.32 9.81
N LYS A 422 -22.76 12.90 9.46
CA LYS A 422 -23.93 12.17 8.99
C LYS A 422 -24.32 12.63 7.60
N ALA A 423 -25.11 11.83 6.89
CA ALA A 423 -25.67 12.24 5.61
C ALA A 423 -26.56 13.50 5.80
N PRO A 424 -26.33 14.58 5.03
CA PRO A 424 -27.13 15.78 5.16
C PRO A 424 -28.51 15.63 4.53
N ALA A 425 -29.53 16.20 5.18
CA ALA A 425 -30.90 16.22 4.67
C ALA A 425 -31.02 17.23 3.51
N GLY A 426 -30.62 16.82 2.31
CA GLY A 426 -30.63 17.68 1.11
C GLY A 426 -29.33 17.65 0.30
N GLY A 427 -28.36 16.80 0.67
CA GLY A 427 -27.13 16.62 -0.10
C GLY A 427 -26.08 17.72 0.04
N THR A 428 -26.25 18.65 0.99
CA THR A 428 -25.33 19.75 1.28
C THR A 428 -25.00 19.81 2.77
N MET A 429 -23.71 19.88 3.12
CA MET A 429 -23.28 19.81 4.51
C MET A 429 -23.65 21.07 5.31
N SER A 430 -24.06 20.89 6.56
CA SER A 430 -24.22 21.95 7.54
C SER A 430 -23.41 21.67 8.80
N THR A 431 -23.25 22.68 9.67
CA THR A 431 -22.59 22.47 10.98
C THR A 431 -23.31 21.43 11.85
N GLY A 432 -24.62 21.23 11.67
CA GLY A 432 -25.38 20.19 12.36
C GLY A 432 -25.15 18.77 11.84
N ASP A 433 -24.44 18.61 10.73
CA ASP A 433 -24.10 17.33 10.13
C ASP A 433 -22.72 16.80 10.54
N VAL A 434 -22.05 17.47 11.48
CA VAL A 434 -20.71 17.11 11.98
C VAL A 434 -20.69 17.16 13.50
N SER A 435 -20.10 16.16 14.14
CA SER A 435 -20.03 16.08 15.60
C SER A 435 -18.67 15.58 16.07
N LEU A 436 -18.09 16.27 17.05
CA LEU A 436 -16.93 15.83 17.84
C LEU A 436 -17.26 15.72 19.34
N ALA A 437 -18.54 15.52 19.66
CA ALA A 437 -19.02 15.49 21.03
C ALA A 437 -18.51 14.26 21.79
N THR A 438 -18.46 14.39 23.11
CA THR A 438 -18.04 13.33 24.03
C THR A 438 -18.90 13.35 25.29
N GLY A 439 -18.92 12.25 26.02
CA GLY A 439 -19.61 12.18 27.30
C GLY A 439 -19.47 10.83 27.99
N SER A 440 -20.24 10.62 29.06
CA SER A 440 -20.27 9.38 29.84
C SER A 440 -21.34 8.41 29.34
N VAL A 441 -21.11 7.11 29.53
CA VAL A 441 -22.14 6.07 29.37
C VAL A 441 -22.57 5.61 30.75
N THR A 442 -23.86 5.59 31.03
CA THR A 442 -24.39 5.29 32.37
C THR A 442 -25.30 4.07 32.41
N ASN A 443 -25.83 3.63 31.26
CA ASN A 443 -26.63 2.40 31.19
C ASN A 443 -26.67 1.82 29.77
N ILE A 444 -26.86 0.49 29.67
CA ILE A 444 -27.13 -0.21 28.40
C ILE A 444 -28.27 -1.19 28.64
N GLN A 445 -29.32 -1.10 27.83
CA GLN A 445 -30.48 -1.98 27.91
C GLN A 445 -31.00 -2.33 26.53
N THR A 446 -31.66 -3.47 26.41
CA THR A 446 -32.33 -3.89 25.18
C THR A 446 -33.52 -2.96 24.88
N CYS A 447 -33.68 -2.56 23.63
CA CYS A 447 -34.77 -1.68 23.19
C CYS A 447 -35.22 -2.00 21.77
N ASN A 448 -36.30 -1.38 21.28
CA ASN A 448 -36.64 -1.41 19.87
C ASN A 448 -35.85 -0.35 19.08
N ALA A 449 -36.01 -0.29 17.76
CA ALA A 449 -35.32 0.68 16.90
C ALA A 449 -35.53 2.16 17.31
N ASN A 450 -36.60 2.47 18.04
CA ASN A 450 -36.94 3.83 18.49
C ASN A 450 -36.46 4.10 19.94
N GLY A 451 -35.85 3.13 20.62
CA GLY A 451 -35.37 3.27 22.00
C GLY A 451 -36.45 3.07 23.08
N SER A 452 -37.57 2.46 22.73
CA SER A 452 -38.58 2.00 23.69
C SER A 452 -38.22 0.61 24.21
N VAL A 453 -38.47 0.37 25.50
CA VAL A 453 -38.22 -0.91 26.16
C VAL A 453 -39.56 -1.67 26.22
N VAL A 454 -39.80 -2.60 25.27
CA VAL A 454 -41.13 -3.22 25.08
C VAL A 454 -41.06 -4.76 24.94
N TYR A 455 -40.14 -5.42 25.63
CA TYR A 455 -39.97 -6.87 25.48
C TYR A 455 -40.20 -7.62 26.80
N SER A 456 -40.98 -8.70 26.72
CA SER A 456 -41.19 -9.66 27.81
C SER A 456 -39.98 -10.57 28.05
N GLU A 457 -39.07 -10.65 27.07
CA GLU A 457 -37.80 -11.37 27.12
C GLU A 457 -36.64 -10.36 27.12
N ALA A 458 -35.64 -10.56 27.99
CA ALA A 458 -34.66 -9.54 28.35
C ALA A 458 -33.68 -9.15 27.22
N ASN A 459 -33.69 -9.85 26.07
CA ASN A 459 -32.76 -9.61 24.97
C ASN A 459 -33.28 -9.95 23.56
N ALA A 460 -34.59 -9.91 23.33
CA ALA A 460 -35.20 -10.33 22.06
C ALA A 460 -35.05 -9.35 20.87
N SER A 461 -34.26 -8.29 21.00
CA SER A 461 -34.10 -7.25 19.98
C SER A 461 -32.65 -7.09 19.53
N ASP A 462 -32.47 -6.77 18.25
CA ASP A 462 -31.18 -6.42 17.65
C ASP A 462 -30.69 -5.02 18.06
N TYR A 463 -31.44 -4.30 18.88
CA TYR A 463 -31.13 -2.92 19.27
C TYR A 463 -30.83 -2.79 20.76
N SER A 464 -29.81 -1.99 21.06
CA SER A 464 -29.45 -1.58 22.41
C SER A 464 -29.60 -0.07 22.56
N LYS A 465 -30.27 0.34 23.64
CA LYS A 465 -30.35 1.72 24.11
C LYS A 465 -29.20 1.97 25.06
N VAL A 466 -28.38 2.96 24.73
CA VAL A 466 -27.28 3.41 25.56
C VAL A 466 -27.65 4.75 26.17
N THR A 467 -27.79 4.80 27.49
CA THR A 467 -28.00 6.04 28.23
C THR A 467 -26.67 6.75 28.37
N ILE A 468 -26.65 8.03 27.99
CA ILE A 468 -25.44 8.82 27.87
C ILE A 468 -25.60 10.21 28.52
N GLY A 469 -24.49 10.73 29.06
CA GLY A 469 -24.34 12.14 29.43
C GLY A 469 -23.66 12.94 28.32
N GLY A 470 -23.72 14.28 28.40
CA GLY A 470 -23.15 15.19 27.40
C GLY A 470 -24.14 15.59 26.30
N THR A 471 -23.64 16.22 25.23
CA THR A 471 -24.48 16.65 24.10
C THR A 471 -24.86 15.45 23.24
N VAL A 472 -26.13 15.04 23.29
CA VAL A 472 -26.60 13.85 22.56
C VAL A 472 -26.47 14.04 21.04
N PRO A 473 -25.70 13.20 20.33
CA PRO A 473 -25.64 13.25 18.87
C PRO A 473 -26.93 12.71 18.25
N ALA A 474 -27.31 13.28 17.10
CA ALA A 474 -28.48 12.85 16.34
C ALA A 474 -28.30 11.47 15.69
N ALA A 475 -29.40 10.89 15.21
CA ALA A 475 -29.34 9.71 14.35
C ALA A 475 -28.51 9.93 13.08
N GLY A 476 -27.85 8.87 12.61
CA GLY A 476 -27.01 8.87 11.41
C GLY A 476 -25.52 9.10 11.66
N PHE A 477 -25.13 9.66 12.82
CA PHE A 477 -23.73 9.75 13.22
C PHE A 477 -23.16 8.38 13.62
N THR A 478 -21.84 8.25 13.56
CA THR A 478 -21.10 7.14 14.15
C THR A 478 -20.63 7.52 15.55
N ILE A 479 -20.96 6.68 16.53
CA ILE A 479 -20.55 6.83 17.93
C ILE A 479 -19.57 5.73 18.31
N THR A 480 -18.49 6.10 18.99
CA THR A 480 -17.49 5.18 19.52
C THR A 480 -17.65 5.08 21.03
N PHE A 481 -17.73 3.87 21.56
CA PHE A 481 -17.75 3.61 23.00
C PHE A 481 -16.38 3.19 23.50
N HIS A 482 -15.99 3.76 24.64
CA HIS A 482 -14.70 3.56 25.26
C HIS A 482 -14.86 3.01 26.67
N ASP A 483 -14.15 1.92 26.95
CA ASP A 483 -14.05 1.31 28.28
C ASP A 483 -15.40 0.91 28.90
N VAL A 484 -16.34 0.50 28.04
CA VAL A 484 -17.63 -0.04 28.47
C VAL A 484 -17.40 -1.48 28.95
N ARG A 485 -17.78 -1.77 30.18
CA ARG A 485 -17.52 -3.06 30.84
C ARG A 485 -18.81 -3.68 31.33
N GLY A 486 -18.76 -4.99 31.54
CA GLY A 486 -19.91 -5.73 32.01
C GLY A 486 -19.65 -7.20 32.20
N ARG A 487 -20.73 -7.97 32.31
CA ARG A 487 -20.73 -9.41 32.49
C ARG A 487 -21.41 -10.10 31.32
N ARG A 488 -20.77 -11.10 30.72
CA ARG A 488 -21.32 -11.86 29.59
C ARG A 488 -22.69 -12.43 29.96
N ILE A 489 -23.64 -12.39 29.03
CA ILE A 489 -25.01 -12.92 29.20
C ILE A 489 -25.30 -14.04 28.21
N ASN A 490 -26.30 -14.86 28.54
CA ASN A 490 -26.88 -15.85 27.65
C ASN A 490 -27.74 -15.18 26.55
N GLU A 491 -28.27 -15.99 25.64
CA GLU A 491 -28.98 -15.53 24.44
C GLU A 491 -30.20 -14.65 24.75
N ASP A 492 -31.05 -15.08 25.67
CA ASP A 492 -32.26 -14.36 26.10
C ASP A 492 -31.94 -13.21 27.08
N GLY A 493 -30.70 -13.13 27.55
CA GLY A 493 -30.19 -12.13 28.48
C GLY A 493 -30.76 -12.23 29.90
N SER A 494 -31.33 -13.38 30.28
CA SER A 494 -31.89 -13.64 31.60
C SER A 494 -30.83 -13.97 32.65
N MET A 495 -29.73 -14.61 32.24
CA MET A 495 -28.64 -15.07 33.10
C MET A 495 -27.27 -14.58 32.60
N GLU A 496 -26.30 -14.53 33.51
CA GLU A 496 -24.90 -14.30 33.15
C GLU A 496 -24.20 -15.62 32.81
N LEU A 497 -23.10 -15.57 32.08
CA LEU A 497 -22.33 -16.76 31.72
C LEU A 497 -20.94 -16.72 32.36
N ASN A 498 -20.53 -17.79 33.06
CA ASN A 498 -19.15 -17.97 33.57
C ASN A 498 -18.15 -18.19 32.42
N ILE A 499 -16.87 -18.52 32.67
CA ILE A 499 -15.86 -18.76 31.61
C ILE A 499 -16.23 -19.92 30.68
N ASP A 500 -16.78 -20.99 31.25
CA ASP A 500 -17.16 -22.25 30.56
C ASP A 500 -18.50 -22.18 29.82
N ARG A 501 -19.20 -21.03 29.92
CA ARG A 501 -20.54 -20.77 29.35
C ARG A 501 -21.70 -21.41 30.11
N ASP A 502 -21.53 -21.73 31.39
CA ASP A 502 -22.65 -22.10 32.25
C ASP A 502 -23.39 -20.85 32.74
N GLU A 503 -24.70 -20.97 32.89
CA GLU A 503 -25.56 -19.93 33.44
C GLU A 503 -25.29 -19.73 34.93
N VAL A 504 -25.04 -18.47 35.31
CA VAL A 504 -24.77 -18.04 36.68
C VAL A 504 -25.61 -16.82 37.03
N SER A 505 -25.85 -16.62 38.32
CA SER A 505 -26.56 -15.45 38.82
C SER A 505 -25.84 -14.14 38.49
N ALA A 506 -26.60 -13.05 38.36
CA ALA A 506 -26.06 -11.73 38.09
C ALA A 506 -24.92 -11.33 39.06
N GLY A 507 -23.84 -10.76 38.53
CA GLY A 507 -22.63 -10.39 39.26
C GLY A 507 -21.51 -11.44 39.22
N ASN A 508 -21.82 -12.68 38.87
CA ASN A 508 -20.86 -13.80 38.85
C ASN A 508 -20.36 -14.18 37.44
N GLY A 509 -20.88 -13.55 36.38
CA GLY A 509 -20.49 -13.83 35.00
C GLY A 509 -19.04 -13.47 34.65
N LEU A 510 -18.59 -13.94 33.50
CA LEU A 510 -17.31 -13.56 32.91
C LEU A 510 -17.30 -12.04 32.64
N LYS A 511 -16.29 -11.35 33.18
CA LYS A 511 -16.09 -9.92 32.90
C LYS A 511 -15.69 -9.74 31.43
N VAL A 512 -16.38 -8.84 30.74
CA VAL A 512 -16.10 -8.47 29.35
C VAL A 512 -15.87 -6.97 29.25
N ARG A 513 -15.07 -6.57 28.27
CA ARG A 513 -14.74 -5.17 28.00
C ARG A 513 -14.93 -4.89 26.51
N GLN A 514 -15.73 -3.88 26.21
CA GLN A 514 -15.83 -3.26 24.90
C GLN A 514 -15.05 -1.94 24.93
N HIS A 515 -13.98 -1.87 24.14
CA HIS A 515 -13.17 -0.66 24.02
C HIS A 515 -12.98 -0.31 22.56
N ASN A 516 -13.17 0.97 22.23
CA ASN A 516 -13.05 1.54 20.88
C ASN A 516 -13.91 0.81 19.85
N LYS A 517 -15.16 0.50 20.21
CA LYS A 517 -16.15 -0.07 19.29
C LYS A 517 -17.09 1.02 18.81
N SER A 518 -17.21 1.14 17.49
CA SER A 518 -18.00 2.16 16.82
C SER A 518 -19.27 1.58 16.24
N TYR A 519 -20.36 2.33 16.32
CA TYR A 519 -21.68 1.95 15.83
C TYR A 519 -22.36 3.14 15.16
N LYS A 520 -23.19 2.87 14.15
CA LYS A 520 -24.13 3.88 13.64
C LYS A 520 -25.23 4.10 14.65
N ILE A 521 -25.59 5.36 14.88
CA ILE A 521 -26.74 5.75 15.69
C ILE A 521 -28.00 5.61 14.84
N GLU A 522 -28.89 4.73 15.24
CA GLU A 522 -30.16 4.45 14.55
C GLU A 522 -31.24 5.44 14.98
N ALA A 523 -31.28 5.78 16.27
CA ALA A 523 -32.18 6.75 16.85
C ALA A 523 -31.52 7.44 18.05
N SER A 524 -32.01 8.62 18.40
CA SER A 524 -31.53 9.41 19.54
C SER A 524 -32.70 10.08 20.26
N GLY A 525 -32.60 10.24 21.57
CA GLY A 525 -33.57 10.98 22.38
C GLY A 525 -32.89 11.68 23.55
N SER A 526 -33.68 12.26 24.46
CA SER A 526 -33.13 12.97 25.62
C SER A 526 -32.30 12.01 26.50
N GLY A 527 -30.97 12.22 26.52
CA GLY A 527 -30.02 11.43 27.30
C GLY A 527 -29.74 10.00 26.80
N PHE A 528 -30.07 9.65 25.55
CA PHE A 528 -29.76 8.32 25.03
C PHE A 528 -29.59 8.27 23.51
N VAL A 529 -28.88 7.23 23.06
CA VAL A 529 -28.79 6.79 21.67
C VAL A 529 -29.20 5.33 21.54
N VAL A 530 -29.56 4.92 20.33
CA VAL A 530 -29.89 3.55 19.97
C VAL A 530 -28.90 3.06 18.91
N ILE A 531 -28.35 1.87 19.12
CA ILE A 531 -27.46 1.19 18.19
C ILE A 531 -28.07 -0.14 17.74
N LYS A 532 -27.86 -0.52 16.49
CA LYS A 532 -28.23 -1.85 15.97
C LYS A 532 -27.19 -2.89 16.38
N LYS A 533 -27.16 -3.18 17.68
CA LYS A 533 -26.39 -4.26 18.26
C LYS A 533 -27.21 -4.91 19.37
N ARG A 534 -27.46 -6.21 19.26
CA ARG A 534 -28.04 -6.99 20.36
C ARG A 534 -27.11 -6.93 21.57
N ARG A 535 -27.69 -6.72 22.75
CA ARG A 535 -26.94 -6.63 24.01
C ARG A 535 -26.23 -7.96 24.24
N SER A 536 -24.93 -7.93 24.52
CA SER A 536 -24.11 -9.13 24.74
C SER A 536 -23.54 -9.22 26.15
N PHE A 537 -23.89 -8.26 27.02
CA PHE A 537 -23.49 -8.24 28.42
C PHE A 537 -24.45 -7.40 29.29
N ASN A 538 -24.45 -7.66 30.59
CA ASN A 538 -25.00 -6.78 31.61
C ASN A 538 -23.97 -5.68 31.89
N PHE A 539 -24.35 -4.42 31.70
CA PHE A 539 -23.46 -3.29 31.93
C PHE A 539 -23.15 -3.14 33.42
N ASP A 540 -21.88 -2.96 33.74
CA ASP A 540 -21.41 -2.73 35.12
C ASP A 540 -20.98 -1.27 35.28
N SER A 541 -21.91 -0.44 35.75
CA SER A 541 -21.73 1.00 35.97
C SER A 541 -20.72 1.34 37.07
N SER A 542 -20.30 0.35 37.88
CA SER A 542 -19.30 0.52 38.94
C SER A 542 -17.87 0.26 38.46
N SER A 543 -17.69 -0.15 37.19
CA SER A 543 -16.41 -0.60 36.67
C SER A 543 -15.95 0.22 35.45
N GLY A 544 -14.65 0.53 35.42
CA GLY A 544 -14.03 1.30 34.32
C GLY A 544 -14.44 2.78 34.32
N THR A 545 -14.14 3.46 33.21
CA THR A 545 -14.54 4.85 32.95
C THR A 545 -15.34 4.91 31.64
N PRO A 546 -16.59 4.41 31.66
CA PRO A 546 -17.37 4.20 30.45
C PRO A 546 -17.73 5.56 29.81
N THR A 547 -17.20 5.79 28.61
CA THR A 547 -17.36 7.06 27.87
C THR A 547 -17.73 6.80 26.43
N TRP A 548 -18.20 7.83 25.75
CA TRP A 548 -18.50 7.81 24.33
C TRP A 548 -17.92 9.04 23.65
N SER A 549 -17.68 8.92 22.35
CA SER A 549 -17.29 10.04 21.49
C SER A 549 -17.85 9.88 20.07
N THR A 550 -18.14 10.98 19.41
CA THR A 550 -18.24 11.03 17.93
C THR A 550 -16.97 11.60 17.32
N GLY A 551 -15.94 11.89 18.12
CA GLY A 551 -14.71 12.53 17.71
C GLY A 551 -13.89 13.02 18.92
N GLN A 552 -12.73 13.62 18.66
CA GLN A 552 -11.93 14.27 19.71
C GLN A 552 -11.18 15.47 19.16
N GLY A 553 -10.99 16.49 20.01
CA GLY A 553 -10.44 17.79 19.60
C GLY A 553 -8.93 17.82 19.31
N GLY A 554 -8.22 16.70 19.40
CA GLY A 554 -6.79 16.62 19.18
C GLY A 554 -5.95 17.25 20.29
N ALA A 555 -4.71 17.61 19.94
CA ALA A 555 -3.77 18.34 20.77
C ALA A 555 -2.68 19.01 19.91
N GLY A 556 -2.24 20.19 20.35
CA GLY A 556 -1.10 20.89 19.74
C GLY A 556 -1.46 21.86 18.62
N TYR A 557 -2.75 22.17 18.45
CA TYR A 557 -3.20 23.19 17.50
C TYR A 557 -2.84 24.59 18.02
N SER A 558 -2.17 25.39 17.20
CA SER A 558 -1.77 26.77 17.53
C SER A 558 -2.63 27.83 16.84
N SER A 559 -3.35 27.45 15.78
CA SER A 559 -4.20 28.34 14.98
C SER A 559 -5.38 27.58 14.39
N THR A 560 -6.38 28.30 13.86
CA THR A 560 -7.50 27.73 13.09
C THR A 560 -7.01 26.67 12.10
N ALA A 561 -7.66 25.51 12.09
CA ALA A 561 -7.37 24.40 11.20
C ALA A 561 -8.45 24.28 10.12
N GLN A 562 -8.12 23.61 9.01
CA GLN A 562 -9.05 23.36 7.91
C GLN A 562 -9.77 22.03 8.11
N VAL A 563 -11.02 21.96 7.69
CA VAL A 563 -11.85 20.74 7.75
C VAL A 563 -12.38 20.44 6.36
N TYR A 564 -12.32 19.19 5.94
CA TYR A 564 -12.80 18.75 4.64
C TYR A 564 -13.76 17.56 4.79
N PHE A 565 -14.75 17.51 3.90
CA PHE A 565 -15.73 16.42 3.83
C PHE A 565 -15.51 15.65 2.53
N ILE A 566 -15.06 14.40 2.65
CA ILE A 566 -14.63 13.56 1.52
C ILE A 566 -15.49 12.31 1.43
N GLY A 567 -15.80 11.88 0.20
CA GLY A 567 -16.67 10.74 -0.06
C GLY A 567 -18.17 11.07 0.18
N GLY A 568 -18.93 10.07 0.62
CA GLY A 568 -20.37 10.22 0.87
C GLY A 568 -21.22 10.45 -0.39
N GLY A 569 -20.66 10.25 -1.60
CA GLY A 569 -21.30 10.54 -2.89
C GLY A 569 -21.27 12.02 -3.31
N GLY A 570 -20.74 12.91 -2.46
CA GLY A 570 -20.68 14.35 -2.72
C GLY A 570 -19.26 14.88 -2.96
N SER A 571 -19.16 16.19 -3.16
CA SER A 571 -17.88 16.89 -3.36
C SER A 571 -17.90 18.33 -2.85
N GLY A 572 -16.71 18.93 -2.68
CA GLY A 572 -16.54 20.36 -2.43
C GLY A 572 -16.90 20.85 -1.02
N GLY A 573 -17.15 19.93 -0.07
CA GLY A 573 -17.47 20.27 1.31
C GLY A 573 -16.22 20.67 2.09
N LYS A 574 -16.24 21.83 2.74
CA LYS A 574 -15.16 22.29 3.62
C LYS A 574 -15.65 23.18 4.75
N GLY A 575 -14.83 23.29 5.78
CA GLY A 575 -15.07 24.09 6.98
C GLY A 575 -13.78 24.55 7.64
N THR A 576 -13.92 25.24 8.76
CA THR A 576 -12.82 25.66 9.62
C THR A 576 -13.06 25.15 11.04
N ALA A 577 -11.98 24.87 11.75
CA ALA A 577 -12.01 24.42 13.14
C ALA A 577 -11.68 25.55 14.10
N THR A 578 -12.54 25.78 15.10
CA THR A 578 -12.26 26.71 16.21
C THR A 578 -11.36 26.02 17.22
N ILE A 579 -10.30 26.72 17.66
CA ILE A 579 -9.31 26.17 18.59
C ILE A 579 -9.42 26.85 19.96
N ALA A 580 -9.50 26.05 21.02
CA ALA A 580 -9.43 26.48 22.41
C ALA A 580 -8.51 25.56 23.21
N GLY A 581 -7.58 26.13 24.00
CA GLY A 581 -6.65 25.34 24.83
C GLY A 581 -5.78 24.36 24.04
N GLY A 582 -5.43 24.69 22.79
CA GLY A 582 -4.63 23.83 21.91
C GLY A 582 -5.40 22.65 21.28
N LYS A 583 -6.73 22.69 21.32
CA LYS A 583 -7.63 21.63 20.83
C LYS A 583 -8.73 22.22 19.96
N VAL A 584 -9.18 21.48 18.95
CA VAL A 584 -10.42 21.76 18.23
C VAL A 584 -11.60 21.67 19.21
N SER A 585 -12.34 22.76 19.34
CA SER A 585 -13.53 22.87 20.19
C SER A 585 -14.82 23.00 19.40
N GLY A 586 -14.75 23.31 18.11
CA GLY A 586 -15.90 23.47 17.23
C GLY A 586 -15.52 23.42 15.76
N ILE A 587 -16.49 23.17 14.90
CA ILE A 587 -16.34 23.11 13.45
C ILE A 587 -17.41 24.01 12.84
N THR A 588 -17.02 24.86 11.90
CA THR A 588 -17.93 25.70 11.12
C THR A 588 -17.83 25.30 9.67
N VAL A 589 -18.93 24.90 9.04
CA VAL A 589 -18.97 24.62 7.60
C VAL A 589 -18.96 25.95 6.85
N THR A 590 -17.97 26.13 5.97
CA THR A 590 -17.76 27.38 5.19
C THR A 590 -18.08 27.21 3.72
N ALA A 591 -18.00 25.98 3.19
CA ALA A 591 -18.64 25.62 1.94
C ALA A 591 -19.35 24.27 2.12
N PRO A 592 -20.67 24.21 1.88
CA PRO A 592 -21.46 23.02 2.17
C PRO A 592 -21.23 21.87 1.17
N GLY A 593 -20.62 22.15 0.02
CA GLY A 593 -20.49 21.18 -1.07
C GLY A 593 -21.85 20.76 -1.63
N SER A 594 -21.88 19.67 -2.39
CA SER A 594 -23.10 19.13 -3.00
C SER A 594 -23.02 17.61 -3.24
N GLY A 595 -24.18 16.96 -3.34
CA GLY A 595 -24.31 15.57 -3.78
C GLY A 595 -24.19 14.49 -2.68
N TYR A 596 -24.04 14.86 -1.41
CA TYR A 596 -23.85 13.87 -0.34
C TYR A 596 -25.10 13.02 -0.10
N THR A 597 -25.04 11.73 -0.44
CA THR A 597 -26.10 10.74 -0.22
C THR A 597 -25.82 9.82 0.98
N TYR A 598 -24.55 9.74 1.38
CA TYR A 598 -24.07 9.02 2.56
C TYR A 598 -23.24 9.95 3.45
N ALA A 599 -22.89 9.50 4.66
CA ALA A 599 -22.02 10.27 5.54
C ALA A 599 -20.61 10.41 4.93
N PRO A 600 -20.07 11.63 4.76
CA PRO A 600 -18.69 11.79 4.34
C PRO A 600 -17.70 11.52 5.49
N GLN A 601 -16.44 11.26 5.14
CA GLN A 601 -15.33 11.29 6.09
C GLN A 601 -15.01 12.75 6.46
N VAL A 602 -14.60 12.99 7.71
CA VAL A 602 -14.18 14.32 8.19
C VAL A 602 -12.66 14.33 8.35
N VAL A 603 -11.99 15.13 7.51
CA VAL A 603 -10.54 15.25 7.47
C VAL A 603 -10.11 16.58 8.05
N PHE A 604 -9.15 16.57 8.99
CA PHE A 604 -8.58 17.78 9.58
C PHE A 604 -7.20 18.08 8.98
N GLY A 605 -7.11 19.18 8.25
CA GLY A 605 -5.85 19.73 7.74
C GLY A 605 -5.23 20.75 8.72
N GLY A 606 -3.91 20.86 8.70
CA GLY A 606 -3.19 21.83 9.52
C GLY A 606 -3.33 23.28 9.03
N GLY A 607 -3.68 23.49 7.76
CA GLY A 607 -3.83 24.80 7.11
C GLY A 607 -2.52 25.42 6.61
N GLY A 608 -1.38 24.75 6.82
CA GLY A 608 -0.05 25.27 6.51
C GLY A 608 0.43 25.02 5.08
N TRP A 609 -0.23 24.16 4.29
CA TRP A 609 0.25 23.87 2.94
C TRP A 609 0.16 25.07 2.01
N ARG A 610 1.20 25.31 1.22
CA ARG A 610 1.34 26.39 0.23
C ARG A 610 1.84 25.82 -1.09
N LYS A 611 1.60 26.56 -2.17
CA LYS A 611 2.01 26.22 -3.54
C LYS A 611 2.75 27.39 -4.14
N GLU A 612 3.78 27.08 -4.92
CA GLU A 612 4.63 28.10 -5.54
C GLU A 612 3.80 29.00 -6.45
N ALA A 613 4.08 30.30 -6.39
CA ALA A 613 3.36 31.34 -7.13
C ALA A 613 1.83 31.42 -6.87
N ALA A 614 1.31 30.79 -5.80
CA ALA A 614 -0.12 30.82 -5.46
C ALA A 614 -0.50 31.81 -4.34
N GLY A 615 0.46 32.58 -3.81
CA GLY A 615 0.27 33.47 -2.66
C GLY A 615 0.16 32.72 -1.32
N ASP A 616 -0.03 33.46 -0.22
CA ASP A 616 -0.15 32.91 1.14
C ASP A 616 -1.56 32.35 1.42
N VAL A 617 -1.95 31.33 0.65
CA VAL A 617 -3.26 30.68 0.75
C VAL A 617 -3.08 29.19 1.00
N SER A 618 -3.82 28.64 1.95
CA SER A 618 -3.80 27.20 2.26
C SER A 618 -4.20 26.36 1.04
N LYS A 619 -3.39 25.32 0.78
CA LYS A 619 -3.56 24.32 -0.28
C LYS A 619 -3.87 22.93 0.25
N ASP A 620 -4.23 22.83 1.53
CA ASP A 620 -4.65 21.59 2.19
C ASP A 620 -5.75 20.84 1.42
N GLY A 621 -6.64 21.59 0.74
CA GLY A 621 -7.77 21.07 0.00
C GLY A 621 -7.54 20.81 -1.49
N ASP A 622 -6.31 21.03 -1.99
CA ASP A 622 -5.98 20.67 -3.37
C ASP A 622 -6.02 19.12 -3.49
N LEU A 623 -6.58 18.60 -4.58
CA LEU A 623 -6.66 17.16 -4.83
C LEU A 623 -5.37 16.66 -5.48
N ILE A 624 -4.87 15.54 -4.98
CA ILE A 624 -3.86 14.71 -5.62
C ILE A 624 -4.63 13.63 -6.37
N GLY A 625 -4.60 13.67 -7.70
CA GLY A 625 -5.28 12.68 -8.52
C GLY A 625 -4.75 11.27 -8.25
N SER A 626 -5.59 10.25 -8.46
CA SER A 626 -5.24 8.83 -8.35
C SER A 626 -4.00 8.41 -9.16
N ASP A 627 -3.68 9.18 -10.21
CA ASP A 627 -2.57 8.94 -11.13
C ASP A 627 -1.43 9.96 -11.00
N SER A 628 -1.50 10.83 -9.99
CA SER A 628 -0.52 11.88 -9.76
C SER A 628 0.78 11.32 -9.19
N GLY A 629 1.90 11.80 -9.74
CA GLY A 629 3.23 11.54 -9.20
C GLY A 629 3.56 12.49 -8.07
N VAL A 630 4.06 11.97 -6.97
CA VAL A 630 4.46 12.74 -5.80
C VAL A 630 5.96 12.57 -5.57
N LEU A 631 6.70 13.68 -5.59
CA LEU A 631 8.12 13.73 -5.25
C LEU A 631 8.32 14.53 -3.97
N ILE A 632 8.86 13.90 -2.93
CA ILE A 632 9.28 14.56 -1.69
C ILE A 632 10.76 14.92 -1.81
N VAL A 633 11.13 16.14 -1.44
CA VAL A 633 12.51 16.62 -1.39
C VAL A 633 12.77 17.19 0.00
N ARG A 634 13.78 16.65 0.69
CA ARG A 634 14.14 17.08 2.05
C ARG A 634 15.14 18.21 2.02
N TYR A 635 14.97 19.18 2.92
CA TYR A 635 15.90 20.29 3.06
C TYR A 635 17.30 19.81 3.49
N SER A 636 18.31 20.19 2.72
CA SER A 636 19.67 19.64 2.85
C SER A 636 20.43 20.10 4.10
N ALA A 637 20.18 21.31 4.60
CA ALA A 637 20.78 21.81 5.84
C ALA A 637 19.99 21.38 7.10
N GLY A 638 18.99 20.53 6.95
CA GLY A 638 18.22 19.96 8.05
C GLY A 638 18.95 18.82 8.77
N ASN A 639 18.33 18.32 9.84
CA ASN A 639 18.76 17.16 10.63
C ASN A 639 17.77 15.99 10.53
N GLY A 640 17.01 15.96 9.44
CA GLY A 640 16.01 14.92 9.18
C GLY A 640 16.65 13.54 9.07
N VAL A 641 16.08 12.56 9.77
CA VAL A 641 16.45 11.15 9.67
C VAL A 641 15.45 10.40 8.79
N LEU A 642 15.86 9.28 8.21
CA LEU A 642 14.96 8.38 7.51
C LEU A 642 13.83 7.97 8.46
N THR A 643 12.59 8.22 8.04
CA THR A 643 11.38 7.94 8.82
C THR A 643 10.32 7.35 7.91
N TYR A 644 9.48 6.49 8.46
CA TYR A 644 8.32 5.94 7.76
C TYR A 644 7.07 6.56 8.35
N LEU A 645 6.29 7.23 7.52
CA LEU A 645 5.07 7.92 7.92
C LEU A 645 3.87 7.04 7.62
N ASP A 646 2.94 6.97 8.57
CA ASP A 646 1.64 6.35 8.32
C ASP A 646 0.85 7.24 7.35
N ALA A 647 0.59 6.70 6.15
CA ALA A 647 -0.34 7.30 5.22
C ALA A 647 -1.71 6.65 5.48
N LYS A 648 -2.67 7.42 6.00
CA LYS A 648 -4.02 6.88 6.27
C LYS A 648 -4.81 6.80 4.98
N ASN A 649 -5.34 5.62 4.68
CA ASN A 649 -6.25 5.42 3.56
C ASN A 649 -7.58 6.17 3.79
N PRO A 650 -8.03 7.06 2.88
CA PRO A 650 -9.30 7.78 3.02
C PRO A 650 -10.54 6.89 2.89
N ILE A 651 -10.38 5.64 2.43
CA ILE A 651 -11.46 4.67 2.24
C ILE A 651 -11.72 3.86 3.54
N LYS A 652 -10.84 3.92 4.54
CA LYS A 652 -10.98 3.19 5.81
C LYS A 652 -11.46 4.05 6.99
#